data_AF-A0A8B9SW74-F1
#
_entry.id   AF-A0A8B9SW74-F1
#
_cell.length_a   1.000
_cell.length_b   1.000
_cell.length_c   1.000
_cell.angle_alpha   90.00
_cell.angle_beta   90.00
_cell.angle_gamma   90.00
#
_symmetry.space_group_name_H-M   'P 1'
#
loop_
_entity.id
_entity.type
_entity.pdbx_description
1 polymer ?
#
loop_
_entity_poly.entity_id
_entity_poly.type
_entity_poly.pdbx_seq_one_letter_code
_entity_poly.pdbx_strand_id
1 'polypeptide(L)'
;MARPPGVLVLGALLLPAAAAFNLDTVFPVLKEGAARSGFFGFSVALHRQSERQERYLLLVGAPQDVDPQNITRTGAVYACPLSDSTNDCQRLDIELKSEPDKYIIKDMWLGVTVASQRQPAGRVLACAHRYTRVLWSGSEAQWRMVGRCYVRGNDLRLNLSDEWQTYHNELCNSNVDAEETGMCQMGASAGFTSNIVYFGAPGAYNWQGTNYMLMRETWDLHDFSYPNEKNGNTYIGYTAEVGSGVLHKDAVTVVAGAPRYQHTGAVYLLSTSPQNTLEKSFVLQGHQVGSYFGSAVALADLNNDGWQDLVVGAPYYFERKDEVGGQNLTGPSDSGFGFAIASIGDINQDGFQDIAVGAPFEEKGKGKVYIYHSSAGGLRDKPSQVVSGSDLGSPTMQYFGYSLSGGMDVDGNSYPDLLVGSLAERVALLRARPVLNILDKTFTVTPSKVDPARCTPSSCIRVTVCFSYNQSAGNPKYKEQITLEYVLEADKERHPPRVRFLGTNSATYRGLFTMPDTRCESKELLLLENIRDKLHPIVLSMNYSLVEKPRNFTRGPHSLDAFPVLNQDQSHENETKIEFQKECGSDNKCYSNLQLQSAFVNEQNQSLPRLNGTQVLQYSRDLRKLHLGVNITNVPTTDSNGEDAHEAQLNVTVPPNLLFSSVRPSGACTSVEETVLCELGNPFKKNQRVELLITFEVNNMALDTREVLVWLDLSTQSTQEDLQPVLAKLLVDYSIQSSLTVAPSYAQSHFSGVVVGESAMRNEQDVGSALAFDFQVSTKGEALGDLGTILLGFEWPYEVPNGKWLLYPTEILTDGNGSCRPPGGVINPLNLTLLEDGTPPRRRRELGAAEPAEPPLTLGTAKKAKSEVLLSCSQGTARCIWFECPLLAPQRPTTTFRVRARVWNSTFIEDYSDFDRVKVDGTATLFLRTHVPSISMKNHTVRFSVDVDSELTEEQPAEIALWLVLVSVAAGLLLLGLIILLLWKCGFFRRASTRAMYEAKGQKAEMRIQPSETERLTDDY
;
A
#
# COMPACT_ATOMS: atom_id res chain seq x y z
N MET A 1 -15.47 -4.84 -60.04
CA MET A 1 -14.20 -4.33 -60.60
C MET A 1 -13.19 -4.20 -59.46
N ALA A 2 -11.96 -4.60 -59.73
CA ALA A 2 -10.96 -5.08 -58.77
C ALA A 2 -10.50 -4.09 -57.68
N ARG A 3 -10.17 -4.64 -56.51
CA ARG A 3 -9.19 -4.09 -55.55
C ARG A 3 -8.19 -5.22 -55.17
N PRO A 4 -6.91 -4.90 -54.97
CA PRO A 4 -5.80 -5.86 -54.99
C PRO A 4 -5.66 -6.66 -53.67
N PRO A 5 -4.90 -7.77 -53.67
CA PRO A 5 -4.77 -8.66 -52.52
C PRO A 5 -3.81 -8.10 -51.47
N GLY A 6 -4.20 -8.21 -50.20
CA GLY A 6 -3.40 -7.86 -49.04
C GLY A 6 -2.24 -8.84 -48.82
N VAL A 7 -1.09 -8.28 -48.46
CA VAL A 7 0.12 -8.99 -48.05
C VAL A 7 -0.14 -9.70 -46.72
N LEU A 8 -0.03 -11.03 -46.72
CA LEU A 8 0.00 -11.87 -45.54
C LEU A 8 1.35 -11.66 -44.83
N VAL A 9 1.34 -10.91 -43.72
CA VAL A 9 2.45 -10.88 -42.78
C VAL A 9 2.35 -12.15 -41.94
N LEU A 10 3.24 -13.12 -42.21
CA LEU A 10 3.51 -14.22 -41.28
C LEU A 10 4.16 -13.60 -40.03
N GLY A 11 3.34 -13.28 -39.03
CA GLY A 11 3.83 -13.06 -37.67
C GLY A 11 4.38 -14.37 -37.14
N ALA A 12 5.70 -14.46 -36.99
CA ALA A 12 6.32 -15.50 -36.19
C ALA A 12 5.74 -15.42 -34.78
N LEU A 13 4.99 -16.44 -34.38
CA LEU A 13 4.61 -16.70 -33.00
C LEU A 13 5.90 -16.90 -32.19
N LEU A 14 6.42 -15.81 -31.63
CA LEU A 14 7.29 -15.87 -30.47
C LEU A 14 6.40 -16.32 -29.31
N LEU A 15 6.30 -17.65 -29.13
CA LEU A 15 5.92 -18.23 -27.85
C LEU A 15 6.89 -17.64 -26.81
N PRO A 16 6.41 -17.00 -25.74
CA PRO A 16 7.28 -16.64 -24.65
C PRO A 16 7.85 -17.97 -24.14
N ALA A 17 9.17 -18.14 -24.23
CA ALA A 17 9.84 -19.23 -23.56
C ALA A 17 9.48 -19.11 -22.08
N ALA A 18 8.68 -20.04 -21.58
CA ALA A 18 8.47 -20.19 -20.15
C ALA A 18 9.87 -20.21 -19.52
N ALA A 19 10.09 -19.32 -18.56
CA ALA A 19 11.31 -19.30 -17.76
C ALA A 19 11.36 -20.61 -16.97
N ALA A 20 11.90 -21.65 -17.59
CA ALA A 20 12.06 -22.96 -17.00
C ALA A 20 13.41 -22.98 -16.31
N PHE A 21 13.44 -23.10 -14.99
CA PHE A 21 14.67 -23.36 -14.27
C PHE A 21 14.64 -24.72 -13.57
N ASN A 22 15.63 -25.52 -13.91
CA ASN A 22 15.99 -26.88 -13.53
C ASN A 22 14.93 -27.98 -13.27
N LEU A 23 13.68 -27.75 -12.84
CA LEU A 23 12.65 -28.81 -12.92
C LEU A 23 12.22 -29.04 -14.36
N ASP A 24 12.26 -30.28 -14.81
CA ASP A 24 11.86 -30.65 -16.16
C ASP A 24 10.34 -30.79 -16.29
N THR A 25 9.78 -30.06 -17.26
CA THR A 25 8.36 -30.06 -17.59
C THR A 25 8.04 -30.84 -18.86
N VAL A 26 9.04 -31.42 -19.53
CA VAL A 26 8.89 -32.06 -20.85
C VAL A 26 8.78 -33.58 -20.74
N PHE A 27 9.45 -34.18 -19.76
CA PHE A 27 9.39 -35.59 -19.39
C PHE A 27 8.93 -35.80 -17.94
N PRO A 28 7.76 -35.22 -17.55
CA PRO A 28 7.19 -35.50 -16.25
C PRO A 28 6.74 -36.96 -16.20
N VAL A 29 6.83 -37.59 -15.03
CA VAL A 29 6.19 -38.89 -14.80
C VAL A 29 4.75 -38.63 -14.35
N LEU A 30 3.80 -38.97 -15.21
CA LEU A 30 2.37 -38.76 -14.98
C LEU A 30 1.71 -40.06 -14.50
N LYS A 31 0.85 -39.95 -13.49
CA LYS A 31 0.01 -41.05 -13.01
C LYS A 31 -1.44 -40.62 -12.91
N GLU A 32 -2.33 -41.54 -13.25
CA GLU A 32 -3.77 -41.31 -13.30
C GLU A 32 -4.52 -42.27 -12.37
N GLY A 33 -5.54 -41.75 -11.69
CA GLY A 33 -6.47 -42.54 -10.89
C GLY A 33 -7.44 -43.33 -11.76
N ALA A 34 -7.80 -44.54 -11.32
CA ALA A 34 -8.74 -45.39 -12.04
C ALA A 34 -10.20 -44.89 -11.99
N ALA A 35 -10.58 -44.13 -10.97
CA ALA A 35 -11.94 -43.64 -10.75
C ALA A 35 -12.11 -42.19 -11.24
N ARG A 36 -13.24 -41.86 -11.87
CA ARG A 36 -13.52 -40.52 -12.42
C ARG A 36 -13.87 -39.44 -11.38
N SER A 37 -13.89 -39.78 -10.09
CA SER A 37 -14.26 -38.86 -8.98
C SER A 37 -13.75 -39.38 -7.63
N GLY A 38 -12.55 -39.96 -7.60
CA GLY A 38 -11.90 -40.49 -6.40
C GLY A 38 -11.06 -39.45 -5.65
N PHE A 39 -10.82 -38.29 -6.26
CA PHE A 39 -9.83 -37.28 -5.84
C PHE A 39 -8.42 -37.84 -5.72
N PHE A 40 -8.01 -38.70 -6.65
CA PHE A 40 -6.63 -39.15 -6.76
C PHE A 40 -5.71 -37.95 -7.00
N GLY A 41 -4.79 -37.71 -6.06
CA GLY A 41 -3.93 -36.51 -6.05
C GLY A 41 -4.30 -35.49 -4.96
N PHE A 42 -5.30 -35.79 -4.13
CA PHE A 42 -5.69 -34.93 -3.00
C PHE A 42 -4.55 -34.73 -2.00
N SER A 43 -3.81 -35.80 -1.70
CA SER A 43 -2.57 -35.76 -0.92
C SER A 43 -1.51 -36.63 -1.60
N VAL A 44 -0.24 -36.23 -1.47
CA VAL A 44 0.88 -36.90 -2.14
C VAL A 44 2.08 -36.99 -1.22
N ALA A 45 2.85 -38.07 -1.34
CA ALA A 45 4.13 -38.22 -0.64
C ALA A 45 5.13 -39.05 -1.47
N LEU A 46 6.40 -38.64 -1.47
CA LEU A 46 7.50 -39.45 -1.99
C LEU A 46 7.95 -40.47 -0.95
N HIS A 47 8.09 -41.73 -1.37
CA HIS A 47 8.49 -42.83 -0.49
C HIS A 47 9.65 -43.64 -1.05
N ARG A 48 10.68 -43.84 -0.24
CA ARG A 48 11.79 -44.75 -0.54
C ARG A 48 11.54 -46.09 0.16
N GLN A 49 11.18 -47.09 -0.64
CA GLN A 49 11.15 -48.47 -0.18
C GLN A 49 12.57 -49.04 -0.23
N SER A 50 13.05 -49.51 0.92
CA SER A 50 14.37 -50.12 1.13
C SER A 50 14.26 -51.54 1.69
N GLU A 51 13.16 -51.86 2.37
CA GLU A 51 12.87 -53.20 2.87
C GLU A 51 12.25 -54.08 1.78
N ARG A 52 12.79 -55.31 1.62
CA ARG A 52 12.46 -56.33 0.61
C ARG A 52 12.75 -55.95 -0.85
N GLN A 53 12.59 -54.68 -1.22
CA GLN A 53 12.87 -54.13 -2.55
C GLN A 53 13.44 -52.73 -2.40
N GLU A 54 14.46 -52.39 -3.20
CA GLU A 54 14.97 -51.02 -3.29
C GLU A 54 14.33 -50.31 -4.48
N ARG A 55 13.42 -49.38 -4.20
CA ARG A 55 12.71 -48.60 -5.22
C ARG A 55 12.08 -47.34 -4.63
N TYR A 56 11.79 -46.37 -5.47
CA TYR A 56 10.99 -45.20 -5.13
C TYR A 56 9.53 -45.41 -5.54
N LEU A 57 8.62 -44.86 -4.75
CA LEU A 57 7.17 -44.94 -4.96
C LEU A 57 6.55 -43.56 -4.75
N LEU A 58 5.57 -43.24 -5.60
CA LEU A 58 4.71 -42.08 -5.45
C LEU A 58 3.47 -42.54 -4.69
N LEU A 59 3.31 -42.09 -3.45
CA LEU A 59 2.11 -42.37 -2.66
C LEU A 59 1.06 -41.31 -2.94
N VAL A 60 -0.16 -41.73 -3.24
CA VAL A 60 -1.24 -40.85 -3.66
C VAL A 60 -2.52 -41.16 -2.90
N GLY A 61 -3.05 -40.17 -2.20
CA GLY A 61 -4.35 -40.24 -1.54
C GLY A 61 -5.51 -40.00 -2.52
N ALA A 62 -6.56 -40.79 -2.38
CA ALA A 62 -7.81 -40.69 -3.13
C ALA A 62 -9.00 -40.82 -2.16
N PRO A 63 -9.31 -39.78 -1.36
CA PRO A 63 -10.26 -39.86 -0.25
C PRO A 63 -11.71 -40.16 -0.66
N GLN A 64 -12.05 -39.96 -1.93
CA GLN A 64 -13.39 -40.16 -2.46
C GLN A 64 -13.53 -41.43 -3.30
N ASP A 65 -12.49 -42.26 -3.34
CA ASP A 65 -12.47 -43.48 -4.12
C ASP A 65 -13.35 -44.59 -3.52
N VAL A 66 -13.81 -45.49 -4.39
CA VAL A 66 -14.71 -46.60 -4.04
C VAL A 66 -13.90 -47.87 -3.84
N ASP A 67 -14.18 -48.60 -2.75
CA ASP A 67 -13.61 -49.91 -2.52
C ASP A 67 -14.17 -50.91 -3.56
N PRO A 68 -13.33 -51.50 -4.42
CA PRO A 68 -13.79 -52.43 -5.45
C PRO A 68 -14.41 -53.72 -4.88
N GLN A 69 -14.11 -54.11 -3.64
CA GLN A 69 -14.65 -55.33 -3.04
C GLN A 69 -16.06 -55.11 -2.46
N ASN A 70 -16.27 -53.99 -1.76
CA ASN A 70 -17.51 -53.72 -1.03
C ASN A 70 -18.44 -52.70 -1.71
N ILE A 71 -17.99 -52.06 -2.81
CA ILE A 71 -18.71 -50.97 -3.52
C ILE A 71 -19.10 -49.83 -2.56
N THR A 72 -18.34 -49.67 -1.48
CA THR A 72 -18.52 -48.59 -0.50
C THR A 72 -17.45 -47.53 -0.73
N ARG A 73 -17.87 -46.27 -0.70
CA ARG A 73 -16.94 -45.15 -0.83
C ARG A 73 -16.20 -44.95 0.49
N THR A 74 -15.03 -45.54 0.63
CA THR A 74 -14.21 -45.47 1.85
C THR A 74 -13.03 -44.51 1.69
N GLY A 75 -12.63 -44.22 0.46
CA GLY A 75 -11.34 -43.61 0.13
C GLY A 75 -10.23 -44.66 0.02
N ALA A 76 -9.07 -44.24 -0.49
CA ALA A 76 -7.94 -45.12 -0.76
C ALA A 76 -6.60 -44.40 -0.68
N VAL A 77 -5.54 -45.20 -0.57
CA VAL A 77 -4.17 -44.76 -0.86
C VAL A 77 -3.60 -45.68 -1.93
N TYR A 78 -2.90 -45.09 -2.89
CA TYR A 78 -2.24 -45.79 -3.99
C TYR A 78 -0.73 -45.64 -3.88
N ALA A 79 0.00 -46.68 -4.27
CA ALA A 79 1.43 -46.68 -4.47
C ALA A 79 1.72 -46.83 -5.96
N CYS A 80 2.29 -45.80 -6.57
CA CYS A 80 2.63 -45.78 -7.99
C CYS A 80 4.15 -45.96 -8.17
N PRO A 81 4.59 -46.90 -9.02
CA PRO A 81 6.01 -47.04 -9.34
C PRO A 81 6.48 -45.92 -10.29
N LEU A 82 7.78 -45.65 -10.30
CA LEU A 82 8.38 -44.79 -11.33
C LEU A 82 8.43 -45.57 -12.64
N SER A 83 7.47 -45.31 -13.52
CA SER A 83 7.31 -45.95 -14.82
C SER A 83 6.65 -44.96 -15.79
N ASP A 84 6.84 -45.18 -17.09
CA ASP A 84 6.18 -44.40 -18.14
C ASP A 84 4.67 -44.70 -18.25
N SER A 85 4.19 -45.79 -17.61
CA SER A 85 2.78 -46.14 -17.63
C SER A 85 2.00 -45.21 -16.71
N THR A 86 0.89 -44.66 -17.19
CA THR A 86 0.05 -43.76 -16.39
C THR A 86 -0.85 -44.50 -15.40
N ASN A 87 -1.16 -45.78 -15.65
CA ASN A 87 -2.26 -46.51 -14.98
C ASN A 87 -1.80 -47.74 -14.19
N ASP A 88 -0.55 -47.75 -13.72
CA ASP A 88 0.05 -48.88 -13.01
C ASP A 88 0.13 -48.69 -11.49
N CYS A 89 -0.58 -47.70 -10.96
CA CYS A 89 -0.73 -47.46 -9.53
C CYS A 89 -1.49 -48.61 -8.86
N GLN A 90 -0.96 -49.08 -7.73
CA GLN A 90 -1.55 -50.17 -6.97
C GLN A 90 -2.23 -49.64 -5.71
N ARG A 91 -3.48 -50.01 -5.49
CA ARG A 91 -4.20 -49.68 -4.25
C ARG A 91 -3.54 -50.39 -3.08
N LEU A 92 -3.26 -49.66 -2.00
CA LEU A 92 -2.69 -50.19 -0.79
C LEU A 92 -3.71 -51.06 -0.04
N ASP A 93 -3.27 -52.23 0.42
CA ASP A 93 -4.10 -53.14 1.19
C ASP A 93 -4.24 -52.67 2.64
N ILE A 94 -5.33 -51.95 2.90
CA ILE A 94 -5.74 -51.53 4.24
C ILE A 94 -7.00 -52.31 4.57
N GLU A 95 -6.87 -53.30 5.45
CA GLU A 95 -8.00 -54.09 5.93
C GLU A 95 -8.99 -53.19 6.67
N LEU A 96 -10.15 -52.98 6.05
CA LEU A 96 -11.28 -52.28 6.65
C LEU A 96 -12.34 -53.31 7.01
N LYS A 97 -12.50 -53.56 8.31
CA LYS A 97 -13.66 -54.31 8.79
C LYS A 97 -14.88 -53.38 8.70
N SER A 98 -16.05 -53.93 8.39
CA SER A 98 -17.32 -53.20 8.36
C SER A 98 -18.22 -53.73 9.46
N GLU A 99 -18.42 -52.95 10.52
CA GLU A 99 -19.37 -53.23 11.59
C GLU A 99 -20.22 -51.96 11.81
N PRO A 100 -21.27 -51.74 11.01
CA PRO A 100 -22.08 -50.51 11.05
C PRO A 100 -22.63 -50.16 12.44
N ASP A 101 -22.87 -51.18 13.27
CA ASP A 101 -23.37 -51.01 14.64
C ASP A 101 -22.32 -50.40 15.59
N LYS A 102 -21.03 -50.43 15.23
CA LYS A 102 -19.92 -49.90 16.04
C LYS A 102 -19.19 -48.76 15.36
N TYR A 103 -19.09 -48.78 14.03
CA TYR A 103 -18.37 -47.76 13.27
C TYR A 103 -18.85 -47.69 11.81
N ILE A 104 -18.80 -46.49 11.25
CA ILE A 104 -19.16 -46.19 9.86
C ILE A 104 -17.87 -45.86 9.10
N ILE A 105 -17.56 -46.69 8.11
CA ILE A 105 -16.42 -46.51 7.20
C ILE A 105 -16.81 -45.86 5.87
N LYS A 106 -18.12 -45.74 5.60
CA LYS A 106 -18.62 -45.02 4.42
C LYS A 106 -18.31 -43.53 4.55
N ASP A 107 -17.78 -42.95 3.48
CA ASP A 107 -17.33 -41.55 3.38
C ASP A 107 -16.35 -41.14 4.49
N MET A 108 -15.49 -42.07 4.96
CA MET A 108 -14.49 -41.78 5.99
C MET A 108 -13.27 -40.98 5.47
N TRP A 109 -13.12 -40.87 4.15
CA TRP A 109 -12.05 -40.13 3.47
C TRP A 109 -10.64 -40.64 3.76
N LEU A 110 -10.43 -41.95 3.59
CA LEU A 110 -9.11 -42.55 3.67
C LEU A 110 -8.19 -42.02 2.57
N GLY A 111 -7.03 -41.49 2.94
CA GLY A 111 -6.11 -40.82 2.02
C GLY A 111 -6.31 -39.31 1.94
N VAL A 112 -7.08 -38.70 2.87
CA VAL A 112 -7.10 -37.24 3.04
C VAL A 112 -5.69 -36.71 3.35
N THR A 113 -4.92 -37.48 4.11
CA THR A 113 -3.53 -37.20 4.47
C THR A 113 -2.73 -38.46 4.22
N VAL A 114 -1.62 -38.30 3.50
CA VAL A 114 -0.63 -39.35 3.25
C VAL A 114 0.73 -38.77 3.56
N ALA A 115 1.51 -39.46 4.38
CA ALA A 115 2.85 -39.04 4.75
C ALA A 115 3.82 -40.23 4.71
N SER A 116 5.06 -39.95 4.33
CA SER A 116 6.16 -40.91 4.33
C SER A 116 7.25 -40.41 5.26
N GLN A 117 7.74 -41.29 6.13
CA GLN A 117 8.85 -40.98 7.02
C GLN A 117 10.16 -40.96 6.22
N ARG A 118 10.90 -39.84 6.27
CA ARG A 118 12.08 -39.61 5.39
C ARG A 118 13.33 -40.42 5.74
N GLN A 119 13.37 -41.07 6.91
CA GLN A 119 14.53 -41.86 7.33
C GLN A 119 14.63 -43.21 6.59
N PRO A 120 15.82 -43.86 6.54
CA PRO A 120 15.96 -45.22 6.02
C PRO A 120 15.02 -46.19 6.74
N ALA A 121 14.41 -47.12 6.00
CA ALA A 121 13.32 -47.98 6.50
C ALA A 121 12.12 -47.20 7.08
N GLY A 122 11.85 -46.01 6.56
CA GLY A 122 10.75 -45.15 6.99
C GLY A 122 9.37 -45.77 6.77
N ARG A 123 8.43 -45.45 7.66
CA ARG A 123 7.02 -45.88 7.62
C ARG A 123 6.16 -44.99 6.73
N VAL A 124 4.94 -45.46 6.46
CA VAL A 124 3.90 -44.72 5.74
C VAL A 124 2.67 -44.54 6.62
N LEU A 125 2.07 -43.35 6.57
CA LEU A 125 0.86 -42.98 7.31
C LEU A 125 -0.24 -42.58 6.33
N ALA A 126 -1.44 -43.08 6.59
CA ALA A 126 -2.64 -42.72 5.85
C ALA A 126 -3.78 -42.45 6.84
N CYS A 127 -4.47 -41.32 6.70
CA CYS A 127 -5.56 -40.95 7.61
C CYS A 127 -6.93 -40.91 6.93
N ALA A 128 -7.97 -41.07 7.75
CA ALA A 128 -9.39 -41.04 7.43
C ALA A 128 -10.12 -40.18 8.47
N HIS A 129 -10.01 -38.86 8.34
CA HIS A 129 -10.51 -37.88 9.32
C HIS A 129 -12.04 -37.90 9.53
N ARG A 130 -12.81 -38.53 8.63
CA ARG A 130 -14.29 -38.66 8.76
C ARG A 130 -14.74 -40.02 9.26
N TYR A 131 -13.80 -40.87 9.68
CA TYR A 131 -14.11 -42.13 10.33
C TYR A 131 -14.98 -41.89 11.57
N THR A 132 -16.10 -42.62 11.65
CA THR A 132 -17.16 -42.35 12.62
C THR A 132 -17.40 -43.57 13.51
N ARG A 133 -17.38 -43.38 14.83
CA ARG A 133 -17.78 -44.36 15.83
C ARG A 133 -19.29 -44.23 16.11
N VAL A 134 -19.96 -45.36 16.29
CA VAL A 134 -21.38 -45.42 16.63
C VAL A 134 -21.51 -45.89 18.06
N LEU A 135 -22.17 -45.08 18.88
CA LEU A 135 -22.50 -45.40 20.27
C LEU A 135 -24.02 -45.48 20.39
N TRP A 136 -24.51 -46.46 21.13
CA TRP A 136 -25.94 -46.65 21.32
C TRP A 136 -26.36 -46.16 22.70
N SER A 137 -27.30 -45.21 22.73
CA SER A 137 -28.00 -44.79 23.95
C SER A 137 -29.46 -45.24 23.83
N GLY A 138 -29.77 -46.42 24.38
CA GLY A 138 -31.06 -47.07 24.15
C GLY A 138 -31.27 -47.41 22.67
N SER A 139 -32.31 -46.87 22.03
CA SER A 139 -32.58 -47.08 20.59
C SER A 139 -31.94 -46.03 19.69
N GLU A 140 -31.33 -44.99 20.24
CA GLU A 140 -30.75 -43.89 19.46
C GLU A 140 -29.25 -44.11 19.20
N ALA A 141 -28.88 -44.08 17.92
CA ALA A 141 -27.49 -44.13 17.49
C ALA A 141 -26.87 -42.73 17.55
N GLN A 142 -25.82 -42.58 18.35
CA GLN A 142 -25.00 -41.38 18.47
C GLN A 142 -23.74 -41.55 17.62
N TRP A 143 -23.54 -40.64 16.67
CA TRP A 143 -22.42 -40.72 15.71
C TRP A 143 -21.30 -39.77 16.14
N ARG A 144 -20.08 -40.30 16.23
CA ARG A 144 -18.89 -39.61 16.73
C ARG A 144 -17.80 -39.63 15.67
N MET A 145 -17.61 -38.51 14.97
CA MET A 145 -16.62 -38.37 13.90
C MET A 145 -15.22 -38.11 14.47
N VAL A 146 -14.65 -39.16 15.06
CA VAL A 146 -13.35 -39.08 15.76
C VAL A 146 -12.16 -39.01 14.81
N GLY A 147 -12.27 -39.61 13.62
CA GLY A 147 -11.13 -39.79 12.71
C GLY A 147 -10.23 -40.97 13.10
N ARG A 148 -9.49 -41.51 12.14
CA ARG A 148 -8.59 -42.66 12.34
C ARG A 148 -7.43 -42.61 11.37
N CYS A 149 -6.24 -43.03 11.81
CA CYS A 149 -5.09 -43.19 10.94
C CYS A 149 -4.56 -44.62 10.92
N TYR A 150 -3.81 -44.96 9.87
CA TYR A 150 -3.25 -46.28 9.60
C TYR A 150 -1.78 -46.12 9.24
N VAL A 151 -0.90 -46.74 10.03
CA VAL A 151 0.54 -46.79 9.74
C VAL A 151 0.89 -48.12 9.09
N ARG A 152 1.81 -48.10 8.14
CA ARG A 152 2.40 -49.27 7.48
C ARG A 152 3.92 -49.21 7.55
N GLY A 153 4.54 -50.39 7.51
CA GLY A 153 6.00 -50.51 7.44
C GLY A 153 6.56 -49.96 6.13
N ASN A 154 7.88 -49.96 6.01
CA ASN A 154 8.55 -49.50 4.79
C ASN A 154 8.17 -50.33 3.56
N ASP A 155 7.86 -51.62 3.75
CA ASP A 155 7.38 -52.50 2.69
C ASP A 155 5.88 -52.33 2.35
N LEU A 156 5.25 -51.31 2.92
CA LEU A 156 3.81 -50.99 2.82
C LEU A 156 2.88 -52.04 3.45
N ARG A 157 3.40 -53.01 4.21
CA ARG A 157 2.57 -54.03 4.87
C ARG A 157 2.34 -53.71 6.34
N LEU A 158 1.29 -54.33 6.88
CA LEU A 158 1.01 -54.30 8.31
C LEU A 158 1.96 -55.26 9.04
N ASN A 159 2.70 -54.75 10.00
CA ASN A 159 3.47 -55.55 10.95
C ASN A 159 2.91 -55.36 12.36
N LEU A 160 2.27 -56.40 12.91
CA LEU A 160 1.66 -56.36 14.23
C LEU A 160 2.68 -56.24 15.38
N SER A 161 3.97 -56.54 15.14
CA SER A 161 5.01 -56.34 16.13
C SER A 161 5.50 -54.89 16.23
N ASP A 162 5.09 -54.03 15.31
CA ASP A 162 5.46 -52.61 15.31
C ASP A 162 4.35 -51.81 16.01
N GLU A 163 4.61 -51.40 17.26
CA GLU A 163 3.63 -50.70 18.10
C GLU A 163 3.07 -49.42 17.46
N TRP A 164 3.85 -48.76 16.61
CA TRP A 164 3.41 -47.57 15.87
C TRP A 164 2.26 -47.87 14.90
N GLN A 165 2.08 -49.14 14.50
CA GLN A 165 1.02 -49.57 13.60
C GLN A 165 -0.24 -50.04 14.34
N THR A 166 -0.15 -50.38 15.63
CA THR A 166 -1.21 -51.06 16.38
C THR A 166 -1.80 -50.24 17.51
N TYR A 167 -0.99 -49.46 18.25
CA TYR A 167 -1.40 -48.89 19.53
C TYR A 167 -2.10 -47.50 19.41
N HIS A 168 -1.89 -46.75 18.31
CA HIS A 168 -2.28 -45.32 18.26
C HIS A 168 -3.01 -44.86 17.00
N ASN A 169 -3.89 -45.70 16.48
CA ASN A 169 -4.68 -45.37 15.29
C ASN A 169 -5.88 -44.45 15.59
N GLU A 170 -6.30 -44.33 16.86
CA GLU A 170 -7.44 -43.53 17.34
C GLU A 170 -7.11 -42.91 18.71
N LEU A 171 -6.72 -41.63 18.77
CA LEU A 171 -6.38 -40.94 20.03
C LEU A 171 -7.57 -40.19 20.66
N CYS A 172 -8.54 -39.80 19.84
CA CYS A 172 -9.71 -39.07 20.33
C CYS A 172 -10.69 -40.02 21.04
N ASN A 173 -11.23 -39.58 22.17
CA ASN A 173 -12.14 -40.39 22.96
C ASN A 173 -13.54 -40.37 22.33
N SER A 174 -14.00 -41.53 21.83
CA SER A 174 -15.33 -41.62 21.23
C SER A 174 -16.46 -41.54 22.25
N ASN A 175 -16.23 -41.82 23.53
CA ASN A 175 -17.26 -41.90 24.56
C ASN A 175 -17.78 -40.52 25.03
N VAL A 176 -17.12 -39.45 24.63
CA VAL A 176 -17.50 -38.07 24.94
C VAL A 176 -18.22 -37.41 23.75
N ASP A 177 -18.75 -36.20 23.95
CA ASP A 177 -19.51 -35.47 22.95
C ASP A 177 -18.63 -34.47 22.15
N ALA A 178 -19.30 -33.57 21.42
CA ALA A 178 -18.64 -32.56 20.59
C ALA A 178 -17.99 -31.42 21.41
N GLU A 179 -18.38 -31.24 22.69
CA GLU A 179 -17.74 -30.26 23.57
C GLU A 179 -16.35 -30.73 24.03
N GLU A 180 -16.09 -32.04 23.91
CA GLU A 180 -14.81 -32.70 24.15
C GLU A 180 -14.22 -33.24 22.84
N THR A 181 -13.86 -34.53 22.74
CA THR A 181 -13.14 -35.10 21.57
C THR A 181 -14.00 -35.97 20.64
N GLY A 182 -15.32 -36.03 20.86
CA GLY A 182 -16.24 -36.89 20.09
C GLY A 182 -16.39 -36.51 18.62
N MET A 183 -15.99 -35.29 18.24
CA MET A 183 -15.99 -34.76 16.87
C MET A 183 -14.59 -34.31 16.40
N CYS A 184 -13.53 -34.88 16.97
CA CYS A 184 -12.12 -34.53 16.74
C CYS A 184 -11.69 -34.34 15.28
N GLN A 185 -12.15 -35.22 14.39
CA GLN A 185 -11.66 -35.36 13.02
C GLN A 185 -10.12 -35.53 12.93
N MET A 186 -9.56 -36.39 13.77
CA MET A 186 -8.12 -36.66 13.83
C MET A 186 -7.58 -37.14 12.48
N GLY A 187 -6.43 -36.60 12.08
CA GLY A 187 -5.76 -36.94 10.83
C GLY A 187 -6.15 -36.06 9.65
N ALA A 188 -6.83 -34.94 9.92
CA ALA A 188 -7.01 -33.85 8.94
C ALA A 188 -5.65 -33.31 8.47
N SER A 189 -4.68 -33.27 9.37
CA SER A 189 -3.25 -33.16 9.08
C SER A 189 -2.50 -34.16 9.93
N ALA A 190 -1.37 -34.68 9.44
CA ALA A 190 -0.54 -35.63 10.17
C ALA A 190 0.80 -35.82 9.46
N GLY A 191 1.81 -36.30 10.18
CA GLY A 191 3.11 -36.58 9.59
C GLY A 191 4.08 -37.25 10.55
N PHE A 192 5.34 -37.26 10.14
CA PHE A 192 6.43 -37.92 10.85
C PHE A 192 7.66 -37.03 10.94
N THR A 193 8.39 -37.17 12.03
CA THR A 193 9.84 -36.88 12.09
C THR A 193 10.61 -38.21 12.21
N SER A 194 11.87 -38.18 12.65
CA SER A 194 12.66 -39.39 12.91
C SER A 194 12.06 -40.27 14.02
N ASN A 195 11.60 -39.66 15.12
CA ASN A 195 11.10 -40.36 16.30
C ASN A 195 9.71 -39.87 16.78
N ILE A 196 9.04 -39.00 16.02
CA ILE A 196 7.72 -38.47 16.36
C ILE A 196 6.68 -38.81 15.29
N VAL A 197 5.45 -39.13 15.73
CA VAL A 197 4.23 -39.06 14.91
C VAL A 197 3.34 -37.98 15.47
N TYR A 198 2.75 -37.17 14.60
CA TYR A 198 1.84 -36.12 15.05
C TYR A 198 0.56 -36.11 14.21
N PHE A 199 -0.52 -35.64 14.83
CA PHE A 199 -1.86 -35.59 14.25
C PHE A 199 -2.56 -34.29 14.63
N GLY A 200 -3.08 -33.59 13.64
CA GLY A 200 -4.02 -32.50 13.82
C GLY A 200 -5.46 -33.00 13.89
N ALA A 201 -6.23 -32.43 14.81
CA ALA A 201 -7.62 -32.77 15.07
C ALA A 201 -8.46 -31.49 15.28
N PRO A 202 -8.83 -30.79 14.18
CA PRO A 202 -9.46 -29.46 14.25
C PRO A 202 -10.87 -29.44 14.85
N GLY A 203 -11.55 -30.58 14.93
CA GLY A 203 -12.92 -30.67 15.43
C GLY A 203 -13.03 -30.91 16.94
N ALA A 204 -11.91 -31.06 17.66
CA ALA A 204 -11.92 -31.24 19.11
C ALA A 204 -12.38 -29.98 19.85
N TYR A 205 -12.94 -30.17 21.04
CA TYR A 205 -13.36 -29.13 22.00
C TYR A 205 -14.23 -28.04 21.38
N ASN A 206 -15.41 -28.42 20.86
CA ASN A 206 -16.32 -27.51 20.15
C ASN A 206 -15.61 -26.75 19.01
N TRP A 207 -14.89 -27.51 18.17
CA TRP A 207 -14.07 -26.99 17.07
C TRP A 207 -12.97 -25.98 17.45
N GLN A 208 -12.52 -25.95 18.71
CA GLN A 208 -11.23 -25.33 19.04
C GLN A 208 -10.11 -26.04 18.27
N GLY A 209 -10.15 -27.36 18.25
CA GLY A 209 -9.10 -28.22 17.72
C GLY A 209 -7.97 -28.49 18.72
N THR A 210 -7.20 -29.53 18.42
CA THR A 210 -6.03 -29.95 19.19
C THR A 210 -5.00 -30.60 18.27
N ASN A 211 -3.77 -30.71 18.75
CA ASN A 211 -2.74 -31.53 18.14
C ASN A 211 -2.34 -32.63 19.11
N TYR A 212 -2.16 -33.82 18.58
CA TYR A 212 -1.57 -34.94 19.28
C TYR A 212 -0.16 -35.16 18.76
N MET A 213 0.77 -35.46 19.66
CA MET A 213 2.14 -35.79 19.31
C MET A 213 2.58 -37.01 20.12
N LEU A 214 3.10 -38.03 19.45
CA LEU A 214 3.66 -39.23 20.06
C LEU A 214 5.16 -39.20 19.83
N MET A 215 5.93 -39.12 20.90
CA MET A 215 7.38 -39.08 20.86
C MET A 215 7.96 -40.35 21.46
N ARG A 216 8.85 -41.01 20.72
CA ARG A 216 9.60 -42.17 21.23
C ARG A 216 10.96 -41.70 21.73
N GLU A 217 11.19 -41.86 23.03
CA GLU A 217 12.48 -41.66 23.68
C GLU A 217 13.00 -43.01 24.16
N THR A 218 14.02 -43.54 23.49
CA THR A 218 14.55 -44.89 23.75
C THR A 218 13.46 -45.98 23.60
N TRP A 219 12.98 -46.56 24.71
CA TRP A 219 11.92 -47.56 24.76
C TRP A 219 10.57 -46.99 25.20
N ASP A 220 10.56 -45.82 25.83
CA ASP A 220 9.36 -45.19 26.36
C ASP A 220 8.67 -44.34 25.29
N LEU A 221 7.34 -44.33 25.34
CA LEU A 221 6.50 -43.56 24.43
C LEU A 221 5.73 -42.51 25.24
N HIS A 222 5.90 -41.25 24.86
CA HIS A 222 5.23 -40.11 25.49
C HIS A 222 4.16 -39.54 24.56
N ASP A 223 2.96 -39.35 25.08
CA ASP A 223 1.81 -38.79 24.37
C ASP A 223 1.51 -37.37 24.84
N PHE A 224 1.61 -36.41 23.92
CA PHE A 224 1.35 -35.01 24.19
C PHE A 224 0.05 -34.59 23.49
N SER A 225 -0.74 -33.75 24.16
CA SER A 225 -1.91 -33.11 23.57
C SER A 225 -2.04 -31.67 23.98
N TYR A 226 -2.62 -30.84 23.10
CA TYR A 226 -2.95 -29.46 23.42
C TYR A 226 -4.30 -29.41 24.16
N PRO A 227 -4.37 -28.78 25.36
CA PRO A 227 -5.54 -28.85 26.22
C PRO A 227 -6.73 -28.01 25.70
N ASN A 228 -7.90 -28.29 26.28
CA ASN A 228 -9.11 -27.50 26.07
C ASN A 228 -8.98 -26.14 26.80
N GLU A 229 -8.90 -25.04 26.04
CA GLU A 229 -8.89 -23.67 26.57
C GLU A 229 -10.30 -23.04 26.58
N LYS A 230 -11.33 -23.82 26.21
CA LYS A 230 -12.73 -23.40 26.05
C LYS A 230 -12.92 -22.30 25.00
N ASN A 231 -12.07 -22.30 23.97
CA ASN A 231 -12.11 -21.34 22.88
C ASN A 231 -12.49 -22.02 21.55
N GLY A 232 -13.79 -22.23 21.35
CA GLY A 232 -14.30 -22.97 20.19
C GLY A 232 -14.11 -22.27 18.84
N ASN A 233 -14.31 -23.02 17.76
CA ASN A 233 -14.29 -22.56 16.36
C ASN A 233 -12.97 -21.95 15.83
N THR A 234 -11.82 -22.35 16.35
CA THR A 234 -10.49 -21.87 15.90
C THR A 234 -9.82 -22.82 14.90
N TYR A 235 -10.16 -24.11 14.93
CA TYR A 235 -9.66 -25.18 14.04
C TYR A 235 -8.14 -25.44 14.18
N ILE A 236 -7.61 -25.39 15.39
CA ILE A 236 -6.21 -25.74 15.69
C ILE A 236 -5.92 -27.17 15.22
N GLY A 237 -4.82 -27.37 14.48
CA GLY A 237 -4.48 -28.66 13.89
C GLY A 237 -5.14 -28.90 12.53
N TYR A 238 -5.71 -27.85 11.90
CA TYR A 238 -6.10 -27.91 10.49
C TYR A 238 -4.89 -28.29 9.62
N THR A 239 -3.75 -27.66 9.90
CA THR A 239 -2.42 -28.11 9.49
C THR A 239 -1.53 -28.31 10.71
N ALA A 240 -0.54 -29.18 10.58
CA ALA A 240 0.42 -29.47 11.62
C ALA A 240 1.76 -29.86 11.00
N GLU A 241 2.85 -29.34 11.55
CA GLU A 241 4.22 -29.74 11.26
C GLU A 241 5.04 -29.72 12.55
N VAL A 242 6.09 -30.53 12.61
CA VAL A 242 6.92 -30.67 13.81
C VAL A 242 8.39 -30.59 13.42
N GLY A 243 9.13 -29.69 14.06
CA GLY A 243 10.54 -29.47 13.80
C GLY A 243 11.31 -28.98 15.02
N SER A 244 12.62 -29.22 15.03
CA SER A 244 13.58 -28.59 15.94
C SER A 244 14.15 -27.32 15.31
N GLY A 245 14.73 -26.41 16.10
CA GLY A 245 15.33 -25.19 15.56
C GLY A 245 14.31 -24.14 15.10
N VAL A 246 13.05 -24.21 15.57
CA VAL A 246 12.01 -23.20 15.30
C VAL A 246 12.03 -22.10 16.37
N LEU A 247 11.71 -22.45 17.62
CA LEU A 247 11.81 -21.54 18.77
C LEU A 247 13.11 -21.73 19.57
N HIS A 248 13.60 -22.98 19.62
CA HIS A 248 14.82 -23.38 20.30
C HIS A 248 15.57 -24.41 19.45
N LYS A 249 16.91 -24.40 19.48
CA LYS A 249 17.74 -25.29 18.64
C LYS A 249 17.46 -26.78 18.87
N ASP A 250 17.44 -27.21 20.12
CA ASP A 250 17.36 -28.63 20.46
C ASP A 250 15.94 -29.10 20.85
N ALA A 251 15.03 -28.17 21.16
CA ALA A 251 13.68 -28.51 21.57
C ALA A 251 12.73 -28.59 20.36
N VAL A 252 11.86 -29.59 20.38
CA VAL A 252 10.84 -29.79 19.35
C VAL A 252 9.73 -28.75 19.52
N THR A 253 9.33 -28.15 18.41
CA THR A 253 8.18 -27.24 18.33
C THR A 253 7.13 -27.84 17.41
N VAL A 254 5.88 -27.88 17.85
CA VAL A 254 4.73 -28.22 17.02
C VAL A 254 4.15 -26.93 16.45
N VAL A 255 4.16 -26.82 15.13
CA VAL A 255 3.60 -25.71 14.38
C VAL A 255 2.21 -26.11 13.90
N ALA A 256 1.18 -25.45 14.41
CA ALA A 256 -0.21 -25.81 14.15
C ALA A 256 -1.02 -24.66 13.56
N GLY A 257 -1.60 -24.89 12.38
CA GLY A 257 -2.51 -23.94 11.76
C GLY A 257 -3.87 -23.90 12.44
N ALA A 258 -4.41 -22.69 12.60
CA ALA A 258 -5.72 -22.40 13.16
C ALA A 258 -6.44 -21.35 12.28
N PRO A 259 -6.85 -21.71 11.05
CA PRO A 259 -7.24 -20.76 10.02
C PRO A 259 -8.56 -20.03 10.31
N ARG A 260 -9.31 -20.42 11.35
CA ARG A 260 -10.53 -19.72 11.79
C ARG A 260 -10.35 -18.90 13.06
N TYR A 261 -9.16 -18.90 13.66
CA TYR A 261 -8.87 -18.08 14.83
C TYR A 261 -9.22 -16.61 14.57
N GLN A 262 -10.14 -16.07 15.36
CA GLN A 262 -10.66 -14.69 15.25
C GLN A 262 -11.11 -14.30 13.82
N HIS A 263 -11.52 -15.27 13.00
CA HIS A 263 -11.86 -15.11 11.58
C HIS A 263 -10.74 -14.59 10.67
N THR A 264 -9.55 -14.27 11.18
CA THR A 264 -8.38 -13.88 10.39
C THR A 264 -7.45 -15.06 10.13
N GLY A 265 -7.39 -16.01 11.05
CA GLY A 265 -6.49 -17.17 11.03
C GLY A 265 -5.25 -16.94 11.89
N ALA A 266 -4.60 -18.03 12.30
CA ALA A 266 -3.39 -17.98 13.11
C ALA A 266 -2.54 -19.25 12.92
N VAL A 267 -1.28 -19.18 13.36
CA VAL A 267 -0.38 -20.33 13.53
C VAL A 267 0.11 -20.36 14.97
N TYR A 268 -0.09 -21.49 15.63
CA TYR A 268 0.30 -21.76 17.00
C TYR A 268 1.67 -22.46 17.01
N LEU A 269 2.61 -21.92 17.77
CA LEU A 269 3.88 -22.58 18.06
C LEU A 269 3.79 -23.17 19.47
N LEU A 270 3.70 -24.49 19.55
CA LEU A 270 3.50 -25.23 20.78
C LEU A 270 4.80 -25.93 21.20
N SER A 271 5.11 -25.89 22.49
CA SER A 271 6.24 -26.58 23.10
C SER A 271 5.77 -27.72 23.99
N THR A 272 6.66 -28.69 24.23
CA THR A 272 6.41 -29.81 25.13
C THR A 272 6.63 -29.41 26.58
N SER A 273 5.70 -29.80 27.46
CA SER A 273 5.78 -29.62 28.90
C SER A 273 6.15 -30.93 29.61
N PRO A 274 6.81 -30.91 30.80
CA PRO A 274 7.12 -32.11 31.57
C PRO A 274 5.91 -32.96 31.99
N GLN A 275 4.70 -32.38 31.97
CA GLN A 275 3.44 -33.07 32.28
C GLN A 275 2.82 -33.78 31.06
N ASN A 276 3.58 -34.03 29.99
CA ASN A 276 3.10 -34.60 28.72
C ASN A 276 1.96 -33.77 28.09
N THR A 277 2.01 -32.44 28.21
CA THR A 277 1.05 -31.52 27.60
C THR A 277 1.75 -30.61 26.60
N LEU A 278 1.03 -30.19 25.55
CA LEU A 278 1.51 -29.14 24.65
C LEU A 278 1.09 -27.78 25.20
N GLU A 279 2.06 -26.87 25.34
CA GLU A 279 1.83 -25.51 25.83
C GLU A 279 2.07 -24.49 24.73
N LYS A 280 1.22 -23.47 24.69
CA LYS A 280 1.31 -22.40 23.69
C LYS A 280 2.48 -21.47 24.02
N SER A 281 3.54 -21.54 23.23
CA SER A 281 4.69 -20.64 23.36
C SER A 281 4.47 -19.33 22.63
N PHE A 282 3.97 -19.39 21.39
CA PHE A 282 3.75 -18.20 20.57
C PHE A 282 2.58 -18.38 19.60
N VAL A 283 1.94 -17.28 19.19
CA VAL A 283 0.85 -17.29 18.21
C VAL A 283 1.08 -16.21 17.17
N LEU A 284 1.26 -16.62 15.92
CA LEU A 284 1.31 -15.74 14.76
C LEU A 284 -0.12 -15.51 14.26
N GLN A 285 -0.60 -14.27 14.30
CA GLN A 285 -1.97 -13.93 13.89
C GLN A 285 -2.00 -13.40 12.46
N GLY A 286 -2.97 -13.86 11.67
CA GLY A 286 -3.28 -13.29 10.37
C GLY A 286 -3.94 -11.91 10.52
N HIS A 287 -3.64 -11.01 9.59
CA HIS A 287 -4.12 -9.63 9.64
C HIS A 287 -5.49 -9.42 8.96
N GLN A 288 -5.87 -10.30 8.02
CA GLN A 288 -7.06 -10.11 7.20
C GLN A 288 -8.12 -11.17 7.46
N VAL A 289 -9.35 -10.71 7.73
CA VAL A 289 -10.53 -11.56 7.93
C VAL A 289 -10.83 -12.35 6.65
N GLY A 290 -11.05 -13.66 6.80
CA GLY A 290 -11.38 -14.55 5.69
C GLY A 290 -10.18 -15.01 4.86
N SER A 291 -8.97 -14.51 5.13
CA SER A 291 -7.75 -14.91 4.40
C SER A 291 -7.36 -16.37 4.61
N TYR A 292 -7.84 -16.97 5.72
CA TYR A 292 -7.61 -18.36 6.10
C TYR A 292 -6.12 -18.64 6.36
N PHE A 293 -5.45 -17.65 6.97
CA PHE A 293 -4.05 -17.70 7.37
C PHE A 293 -3.76 -18.88 8.31
N GLY A 294 -2.76 -19.69 7.98
CA GLY A 294 -2.46 -20.94 8.69
C GLY A 294 -3.10 -22.18 8.07
N SER A 295 -3.65 -22.09 6.86
CA SER A 295 -4.22 -23.24 6.15
C SER A 295 -3.19 -24.11 5.41
N ALA A 296 -1.98 -23.59 5.23
CA ALA A 296 -0.78 -24.34 4.84
C ALA A 296 0.40 -23.81 5.67
N VAL A 297 1.33 -24.69 6.03
CA VAL A 297 2.58 -24.34 6.72
C VAL A 297 3.71 -25.18 6.13
N ALA A 298 4.92 -24.62 6.12
CA ALA A 298 6.15 -25.34 5.79
C ALA A 298 7.30 -24.82 6.64
N LEU A 299 8.16 -25.73 7.10
CA LEU A 299 9.43 -25.43 7.74
C LEU A 299 10.60 -25.68 6.79
N ALA A 300 11.53 -24.73 6.69
CA ALA A 300 12.76 -24.85 5.93
C ALA A 300 13.81 -23.86 6.46
N ASP A 301 15.09 -24.21 6.40
CA ASP A 301 16.19 -23.28 6.69
C ASP A 301 16.53 -22.51 5.40
N LEU A 302 15.88 -21.37 5.18
CA LEU A 302 15.92 -20.65 3.90
C LEU A 302 17.17 -19.79 3.78
N ASN A 303 17.72 -19.31 4.90
CA ASN A 303 18.93 -18.49 4.93
C ASN A 303 20.21 -19.27 5.31
N ASN A 304 20.10 -20.58 5.56
CA ASN A 304 21.18 -21.48 5.95
C ASN A 304 21.91 -21.04 7.24
N ASP A 305 21.17 -20.55 8.24
CA ASP A 305 21.69 -20.12 9.53
C ASP A 305 21.56 -21.20 10.64
N GLY A 306 20.96 -22.34 10.30
CA GLY A 306 20.72 -23.47 11.19
C GLY A 306 19.42 -23.36 12.01
N TRP A 307 18.59 -22.34 11.78
CA TRP A 307 17.22 -22.25 12.29
C TRP A 307 16.22 -22.56 11.17
N GLN A 308 15.05 -23.05 11.56
CA GLN A 308 13.95 -23.29 10.64
C GLN A 308 13.14 -22.00 10.50
N ASP A 309 13.01 -21.51 9.28
CA ASP A 309 12.07 -20.46 8.90
C ASP A 309 10.68 -21.06 8.68
N LEU A 310 9.66 -20.28 9.03
CA LEU A 310 8.26 -20.67 8.90
C LEU A 310 7.60 -19.91 7.74
N VAL A 311 7.09 -20.66 6.77
CA VAL A 311 6.26 -20.14 5.68
C VAL A 311 4.80 -20.49 5.95
N VAL A 312 3.90 -19.51 5.85
CA VAL A 312 2.46 -19.68 6.15
C VAL A 312 1.60 -19.29 4.95
N GLY A 313 0.65 -20.15 4.61
CA GLY A 313 -0.32 -19.93 3.54
C GLY A 313 -1.58 -19.20 4.01
N ALA A 314 -2.03 -18.25 3.20
CA ALA A 314 -3.29 -17.52 3.34
C ALA A 314 -3.97 -17.41 1.96
N PRO A 315 -4.50 -18.52 1.40
CA PRO A 315 -4.89 -18.63 0.00
C PRO A 315 -6.06 -17.73 -0.42
N TYR A 316 -6.82 -17.20 0.54
CA TYR A 316 -7.93 -16.28 0.28
C TYR A 316 -7.59 -14.83 0.67
N TYR A 317 -6.31 -14.53 0.88
CA TYR A 317 -5.83 -13.17 1.06
C TYR A 317 -6.05 -12.34 -0.22
N PHE A 318 -6.48 -11.09 -0.05
CA PHE A 318 -6.62 -10.14 -1.15
C PHE A 318 -6.01 -8.78 -0.78
N GLU A 319 -5.19 -8.21 -1.65
CA GLU A 319 -4.66 -6.86 -1.43
C GLU A 319 -5.68 -5.78 -1.78
N ARG A 320 -5.88 -4.82 -0.87
CA ARG A 320 -6.37 -3.48 -1.22
C ARG A 320 -5.13 -2.61 -1.32
N LYS A 321 -5.03 -1.82 -2.40
CA LYS A 321 -3.81 -1.22 -2.98
C LYS A 321 -2.79 -0.49 -2.09
N ASP A 322 -2.96 -0.36 -0.78
CA ASP A 322 -2.00 0.36 0.08
C ASP A 322 -1.96 -0.24 1.49
N GLU A 323 -0.99 -1.12 1.77
CA GLU A 323 -0.35 -1.32 3.09
C GLU A 323 0.77 -2.39 2.95
N VAL A 324 2.03 -2.01 3.19
CA VAL A 324 3.18 -2.94 3.24
C VAL A 324 3.85 -2.88 4.61
N GLY A 325 3.96 -4.05 5.22
CA GLY A 325 4.88 -4.34 6.33
C GLY A 325 5.13 -5.86 6.38
N GLY A 326 6.35 -6.28 6.01
CA GLY A 326 6.78 -7.70 5.93
C GLY A 326 7.07 -8.18 4.50
N GLN A 327 7.94 -9.19 4.32
CA GLN A 327 8.11 -9.90 3.04
C GLN A 327 6.86 -10.76 2.79
N ASN A 328 5.84 -10.17 2.16
CA ASN A 328 4.65 -10.90 1.73
C ASN A 328 4.78 -11.30 0.25
N LEU A 329 4.81 -12.60 -0.02
CA LEU A 329 4.67 -13.12 -1.38
C LEU A 329 3.19 -13.12 -1.77
N THR A 330 2.85 -12.40 -2.85
CA THR A 330 1.47 -12.34 -3.34
C THR A 330 1.35 -12.92 -4.75
N GLY A 331 0.37 -13.81 -4.90
CA GLY A 331 -0.02 -14.36 -6.19
C GLY A 331 -1.18 -13.59 -6.83
N PRO A 332 -1.55 -13.93 -8.07
CA PRO A 332 -2.69 -13.31 -8.74
C PRO A 332 -4.01 -13.50 -7.97
N SER A 333 -4.95 -12.56 -8.11
CA SER A 333 -6.28 -12.67 -7.49
C SER A 333 -7.00 -13.96 -7.91
N ASP A 334 -7.76 -14.55 -6.99
CA ASP A 334 -8.53 -15.79 -7.17
C ASP A 334 -7.71 -17.03 -7.60
N SER A 335 -6.37 -16.96 -7.52
CA SER A 335 -5.47 -18.08 -7.87
C SER A 335 -5.41 -19.16 -6.79
N GLY A 336 -5.74 -18.82 -5.54
CA GLY A 336 -5.47 -19.66 -4.38
C GLY A 336 -3.99 -19.81 -4.09
N PHE A 337 -3.15 -18.82 -4.42
CA PHE A 337 -1.72 -18.86 -4.11
C PHE A 337 -1.47 -19.10 -2.62
N GLY A 338 -0.64 -20.09 -2.28
CA GLY A 338 -0.42 -20.50 -0.89
C GLY A 338 -1.42 -21.55 -0.39
N PHE A 339 -2.19 -22.19 -1.27
CA PHE A 339 -3.09 -23.29 -0.90
C PHE A 339 -2.32 -24.52 -0.43
N ALA A 340 -1.19 -24.79 -1.06
CA ALA A 340 -0.23 -25.81 -0.66
C ALA A 340 1.17 -25.19 -0.65
N ILE A 341 1.97 -25.56 0.35
CA ILE A 341 3.35 -25.11 0.49
C ILE A 341 4.17 -26.34 0.87
N ALA A 342 5.34 -26.52 0.26
CA ALA A 342 6.25 -27.59 0.61
C ALA A 342 7.70 -27.09 0.60
N SER A 343 8.47 -27.48 1.61
CA SER A 343 9.93 -27.47 1.55
C SER A 343 10.38 -28.55 0.56
N ILE A 344 11.04 -28.13 -0.51
CA ILE A 344 11.47 -29.01 -1.61
C ILE A 344 12.96 -29.35 -1.54
N GLY A 345 13.66 -28.88 -0.50
CA GLY A 345 15.10 -29.01 -0.36
C GLY A 345 15.85 -28.03 -1.26
N ASP A 346 17.15 -28.20 -1.37
CA ASP A 346 18.01 -27.40 -2.23
C ASP A 346 17.93 -27.93 -3.67
N ILE A 347 17.01 -27.37 -4.48
CA ILE A 347 16.68 -27.94 -5.79
C ILE A 347 17.72 -27.61 -6.84
N ASN A 348 18.50 -26.53 -6.66
CA ASN A 348 19.53 -26.08 -7.58
C ASN A 348 20.95 -26.40 -7.09
N GLN A 349 21.07 -26.95 -5.88
CA GLN A 349 22.30 -27.33 -5.18
C GLN A 349 23.24 -26.14 -4.96
N ASP A 350 22.68 -24.98 -4.60
CA ASP A 350 23.44 -23.76 -4.32
C ASP A 350 23.79 -23.57 -2.83
N GLY A 351 23.31 -24.46 -1.96
CA GLY A 351 23.53 -24.47 -0.52
C GLY A 351 22.37 -23.90 0.31
N PHE A 352 21.26 -23.48 -0.29
CA PHE A 352 20.08 -22.97 0.41
C PHE A 352 18.85 -23.84 0.14
N GLN A 353 17.93 -23.96 1.11
CA GLN A 353 16.69 -24.70 0.87
C GLN A 353 15.67 -23.85 0.12
N ASP A 354 14.93 -24.49 -0.77
CA ASP A 354 13.91 -23.86 -1.60
C ASP A 354 12.51 -24.29 -1.20
N ILE A 355 11.51 -23.54 -1.68
CA ILE A 355 10.10 -23.84 -1.46
C ILE A 355 9.31 -23.88 -2.76
N ALA A 356 8.26 -24.70 -2.77
CA ALA A 356 7.23 -24.70 -3.80
C ALA A 356 5.90 -24.22 -3.22
N VAL A 357 5.20 -23.36 -3.96
CA VAL A 357 3.90 -22.80 -3.59
C VAL A 357 2.87 -23.12 -4.67
N GLY A 358 1.76 -23.73 -4.26
CA GLY A 358 0.66 -24.10 -5.15
C GLY A 358 -0.38 -22.99 -5.29
N ALA A 359 -0.88 -22.81 -6.51
CA ALA A 359 -1.98 -21.92 -6.87
C ALA A 359 -2.99 -22.67 -7.76
N PRO A 360 -3.75 -23.63 -7.20
CA PRO A 360 -4.55 -24.57 -7.99
C PRO A 360 -5.72 -23.94 -8.75
N PHE A 361 -6.17 -22.74 -8.37
CA PHE A 361 -7.34 -22.10 -9.00
C PHE A 361 -6.96 -21.11 -10.11
N GLU A 362 -5.66 -20.86 -10.31
CA GLU A 362 -5.19 -19.96 -11.35
C GLU A 362 -5.57 -20.43 -12.77
N GLU A 363 -5.74 -19.45 -13.67
CA GLU A 363 -6.16 -19.66 -15.07
C GLU A 363 -7.46 -20.49 -15.21
N LYS A 364 -8.48 -20.15 -14.42
CA LYS A 364 -9.78 -20.86 -14.39
C LYS A 364 -9.64 -22.32 -13.95
N GLY A 365 -8.78 -22.57 -12.95
CA GLY A 365 -8.60 -23.90 -12.38
C GLY A 365 -7.71 -24.82 -13.19
N LYS A 366 -6.82 -24.32 -14.07
CA LYS A 366 -5.73 -25.15 -14.59
C LYS A 366 -4.68 -25.41 -13.50
N GLY A 367 -4.40 -24.36 -12.72
CA GLY A 367 -3.47 -24.40 -11.60
C GLY A 367 -2.01 -24.25 -12.01
N LYS A 368 -1.23 -23.67 -11.10
CA LYS A 368 0.22 -23.46 -11.24
C LYS A 368 0.96 -23.81 -9.96
N VAL A 369 2.25 -24.07 -10.11
CA VAL A 369 3.19 -24.19 -8.99
C VAL A 369 4.33 -23.20 -9.21
N TYR A 370 4.61 -22.42 -8.18
CA TYR A 370 5.67 -21.42 -8.14
C TYR A 370 6.84 -21.98 -7.34
N ILE A 371 8.04 -21.92 -7.91
CA ILE A 371 9.28 -22.33 -7.26
C ILE A 371 10.03 -21.06 -6.85
N TYR A 372 10.39 -20.98 -5.58
CA TYR A 372 11.15 -19.87 -5.04
C TYR A 372 12.50 -20.38 -4.52
N HIS A 373 13.57 -19.81 -5.05
CA HIS A 373 14.90 -20.01 -4.49
C HIS A 373 15.14 -19.10 -3.31
N SER A 374 16.03 -19.56 -2.43
CA SER A 374 16.49 -18.78 -1.29
C SER A 374 17.92 -18.27 -1.51
N SER A 375 18.46 -17.61 -0.49
CA SER A 375 19.81 -17.06 -0.46
C SER A 375 20.19 -16.75 0.99
N ALA A 376 21.42 -16.29 1.24
CA ALA A 376 21.81 -15.80 2.56
C ALA A 376 20.94 -14.63 3.08
N GLY A 377 20.23 -13.92 2.19
CA GLY A 377 19.26 -12.88 2.56
C GLY A 377 17.85 -13.41 2.87
N GLY A 378 17.64 -14.72 2.86
CA GLY A 378 16.34 -15.39 2.94
C GLY A 378 15.74 -15.66 1.55
N LEU A 379 14.41 -15.80 1.54
CA LEU A 379 13.62 -16.13 0.35
C LEU A 379 13.63 -14.99 -0.68
N ARG A 380 13.79 -15.30 -1.97
CA ARG A 380 13.75 -14.29 -3.04
C ARG A 380 12.30 -13.89 -3.35
N ASP A 381 12.04 -12.61 -3.60
CA ASP A 381 10.68 -12.11 -3.88
C ASP A 381 10.08 -12.62 -5.20
N LYS A 382 10.93 -12.96 -6.18
CA LYS A 382 10.51 -13.43 -7.50
C LYS A 382 10.66 -14.94 -7.62
N PRO A 383 9.66 -15.65 -8.16
CA PRO A 383 9.78 -17.07 -8.42
C PRO A 383 10.86 -17.32 -9.49
N SER A 384 11.70 -18.34 -9.28
CA SER A 384 12.72 -18.76 -10.24
C SER A 384 12.13 -19.56 -11.40
N GLN A 385 11.06 -20.31 -11.13
CA GLN A 385 10.30 -21.06 -12.12
C GLN A 385 8.82 -21.05 -11.78
N VAL A 386 7.97 -21.00 -12.81
CA VAL A 386 6.53 -21.21 -12.69
C VAL A 386 6.12 -22.35 -13.61
N VAL A 387 5.54 -23.40 -13.05
CA VAL A 387 5.09 -24.59 -13.78
C VAL A 387 3.58 -24.58 -13.90
N SER A 388 3.06 -24.51 -15.13
CA SER A 388 1.63 -24.59 -15.39
C SER A 388 1.18 -26.03 -15.62
N GLY A 389 0.03 -26.41 -15.05
CA GLY A 389 -0.61 -27.70 -15.32
C GLY A 389 -0.99 -27.90 -16.80
N SER A 390 -1.06 -26.82 -17.58
CA SER A 390 -1.26 -26.89 -19.04
C SER A 390 -0.05 -27.34 -19.82
N ASP A 391 1.15 -27.18 -19.26
CA ASP A 391 2.41 -27.40 -19.97
C ASP A 391 2.85 -28.86 -19.88
N LEU A 392 2.25 -29.62 -18.95
CA LEU A 392 2.59 -31.02 -18.63
C LEU A 392 1.89 -32.06 -19.54
N GLY A 393 1.72 -31.73 -20.83
CA GLY A 393 1.14 -32.64 -21.83
C GLY A 393 -0.40 -32.72 -21.83
N SER A 394 -0.94 -33.57 -22.71
CA SER A 394 -2.39 -33.71 -22.95
C SER A 394 -2.93 -35.05 -22.42
N PRO A 395 -4.10 -35.07 -21.74
CA PRO A 395 -4.98 -33.92 -21.50
C PRO A 395 -4.48 -33.04 -20.35
N THR A 396 -4.83 -31.75 -20.45
CA THR A 396 -4.41 -30.70 -19.51
C THR A 396 -4.82 -31.02 -18.07
N MET A 397 -3.89 -30.84 -17.14
CA MET A 397 -4.13 -30.99 -15.71
C MET A 397 -4.96 -29.79 -15.20
N GLN A 398 -5.98 -30.07 -14.38
CA GLN A 398 -6.76 -29.03 -13.68
C GLN A 398 -6.45 -29.07 -12.19
N TYR A 399 -6.60 -27.96 -11.49
CA TYR A 399 -6.30 -27.84 -10.06
C TYR A 399 -4.88 -28.30 -9.70
N PHE A 400 -3.94 -28.09 -10.63
CA PHE A 400 -2.53 -28.45 -10.44
C PHE A 400 -1.90 -27.62 -9.32
N GLY A 401 -1.18 -28.26 -8.40
CA GLY A 401 -0.64 -27.60 -7.21
C GLY A 401 -1.56 -27.65 -6.00
N TYR A 402 -2.55 -28.55 -5.98
CA TYR A 402 -3.43 -28.74 -4.83
C TYR A 402 -2.71 -29.39 -3.64
N SER A 403 -1.76 -30.29 -3.92
CA SER A 403 -0.89 -30.90 -2.93
C SER A 403 0.53 -31.03 -3.49
N LEU A 404 1.53 -30.94 -2.61
CA LEU A 404 2.94 -30.89 -2.97
C LEU A 404 3.75 -31.81 -2.05
N SER A 405 4.76 -32.48 -2.59
CA SER A 405 5.74 -33.24 -1.83
C SER A 405 7.09 -33.18 -2.54
N GLY A 406 8.11 -32.65 -1.88
CA GLY A 406 9.48 -32.58 -2.41
C GLY A 406 10.54 -32.98 -1.39
N GLY A 407 11.80 -32.68 -1.70
CA GLY A 407 12.94 -32.93 -0.81
C GLY A 407 13.50 -34.35 -0.86
N MET A 408 13.17 -35.13 -1.90
CA MET A 408 13.73 -36.46 -2.14
C MET A 408 14.17 -36.59 -3.59
N ASP A 409 15.41 -37.02 -3.80
CA ASP A 409 15.93 -37.45 -5.11
C ASP A 409 15.45 -38.88 -5.39
N VAL A 410 14.70 -39.04 -6.48
CA VAL A 410 14.09 -40.32 -6.88
C VAL A 410 14.75 -40.97 -8.09
N ASP A 411 15.66 -40.28 -8.79
CA ASP A 411 16.34 -40.79 -9.98
C ASP A 411 17.87 -40.92 -9.85
N GLY A 412 18.40 -40.51 -8.70
CA GLY A 412 19.80 -40.68 -8.30
C GLY A 412 20.76 -39.63 -8.85
N ASN A 413 20.24 -38.50 -9.35
CA ASN A 413 21.06 -37.43 -9.90
C ASN A 413 21.58 -36.43 -8.84
N SER A 414 21.29 -36.65 -7.56
CA SER A 414 21.64 -35.79 -6.41
C SER A 414 20.88 -34.47 -6.30
N TYR A 415 19.82 -34.28 -7.09
CA TYR A 415 18.93 -33.13 -6.98
C TYR A 415 17.56 -33.61 -6.48
N PRO A 416 16.93 -32.91 -5.52
CA PRO A 416 15.62 -33.31 -5.02
C PRO A 416 14.54 -33.05 -6.08
N ASP A 417 13.54 -33.94 -6.14
CA ASP A 417 12.44 -33.86 -7.10
C ASP A 417 11.15 -33.36 -6.44
N LEU A 418 10.15 -33.03 -7.28
CA LEU A 418 8.87 -32.48 -6.83
C LEU A 418 7.69 -33.29 -7.37
N LEU A 419 6.91 -33.89 -6.47
CA LEU A 419 5.62 -34.50 -6.76
C LEU A 419 4.49 -33.51 -6.53
N VAL A 420 3.67 -33.31 -7.55
CA VAL A 420 2.54 -32.38 -7.53
C VAL A 420 1.23 -33.14 -7.76
N GLY A 421 0.27 -32.92 -6.85
CA GLY A 421 -1.08 -33.44 -6.96
C GLY A 421 -2.05 -32.47 -7.63
N SER A 422 -3.07 -33.07 -8.25
CA SER A 422 -4.18 -32.38 -8.89
C SER A 422 -5.49 -33.04 -8.44
N LEU A 423 -6.54 -32.24 -8.27
CA LEU A 423 -7.88 -32.78 -7.98
C LEU A 423 -8.54 -33.45 -9.19
N ALA A 424 -7.91 -33.42 -10.37
CA ALA A 424 -8.42 -33.99 -11.61
C ALA A 424 -7.99 -35.45 -11.83
N GLU A 425 -7.86 -36.22 -10.75
CA GLU A 425 -7.45 -37.64 -10.74
C GLU A 425 -6.03 -37.90 -11.25
N ARG A 426 -5.10 -36.97 -11.01
CA ARG A 426 -3.75 -37.03 -11.56
C ARG A 426 -2.68 -36.55 -10.60
N VAL A 427 -1.47 -37.09 -10.77
CA VAL A 427 -0.25 -36.55 -10.16
C VAL A 427 0.86 -36.47 -11.20
N ALA A 428 1.75 -35.51 -11.03
CA ALA A 428 2.92 -35.31 -11.87
C ALA A 428 4.17 -35.24 -10.99
N LEU A 429 5.13 -36.11 -11.27
CA LEU A 429 6.48 -35.99 -10.74
C LEU A 429 7.33 -35.20 -11.72
N LEU A 430 7.79 -34.03 -11.26
CA LEU A 430 8.74 -33.16 -11.93
C LEU A 430 10.11 -33.47 -11.38
N ARG A 431 11.05 -33.84 -12.26
CA ARG A 431 12.41 -34.20 -11.85
C ARG A 431 13.36 -33.03 -12.08
N ALA A 432 14.28 -32.82 -11.16
CA ALA A 432 15.28 -31.78 -11.27
C ALA A 432 16.36 -32.17 -12.29
N ARG A 433 16.85 -31.20 -13.06
CA ARG A 433 17.93 -31.32 -14.04
C ARG A 433 19.23 -30.82 -13.39
N PRO A 434 20.39 -31.41 -13.69
CA PRO A 434 21.65 -30.92 -13.16
C PRO A 434 21.96 -29.49 -13.60
N VAL A 435 22.53 -28.70 -12.69
CA VAL A 435 22.88 -27.28 -12.91
C VAL A 435 24.38 -27.16 -13.20
N LEU A 436 24.72 -26.51 -14.32
CA LEU A 436 26.10 -26.25 -14.75
C LEU A 436 26.51 -24.82 -14.40
N ASN A 437 27.67 -24.72 -13.74
CA ASN A 437 28.37 -23.48 -13.49
C ASN A 437 29.53 -23.32 -14.46
N ILE A 438 29.52 -22.26 -15.27
CA ILE A 438 30.65 -21.89 -16.13
C ILE A 438 31.68 -21.16 -15.27
N LEU A 439 32.90 -21.71 -15.18
CA LEU A 439 33.98 -21.20 -14.32
C LEU A 439 34.88 -20.24 -15.10
N ASP A 440 35.68 -20.75 -16.04
CA ASP A 440 36.65 -19.97 -16.80
C ASP A 440 36.02 -19.41 -18.07
N LYS A 441 35.30 -18.29 -17.95
CA LYS A 441 34.77 -17.53 -19.10
C LYS A 441 35.76 -16.46 -19.57
N THR A 442 36.84 -16.89 -20.22
CA THR A 442 37.84 -15.94 -20.71
C THR A 442 37.39 -15.37 -22.06
N PHE A 443 37.09 -14.07 -22.09
CA PHE A 443 36.80 -13.32 -23.31
C PHE A 443 37.77 -12.15 -23.36
N THR A 444 38.76 -12.20 -24.25
CA THR A 444 39.85 -11.21 -24.29
C THR A 444 40.19 -10.80 -25.72
N VAL A 445 40.71 -9.59 -25.89
CA VAL A 445 41.08 -9.04 -27.19
C VAL A 445 42.52 -8.56 -27.19
N THR A 446 43.24 -8.85 -28.27
CA THR A 446 44.65 -8.50 -28.45
C THR A 446 44.89 -7.91 -29.84
N PRO A 447 45.48 -6.71 -29.98
CA PRO A 447 45.80 -5.75 -28.91
C PRO A 447 44.53 -5.03 -28.40
N SER A 448 44.57 -4.56 -27.14
CA SER A 448 43.48 -3.74 -26.57
C SER A 448 43.45 -2.31 -27.14
N LYS A 449 44.53 -1.89 -27.81
CA LYS A 449 44.68 -0.58 -28.46
C LYS A 449 45.12 -0.76 -29.91
N VAL A 450 44.42 -0.09 -30.82
CA VAL A 450 44.61 -0.23 -32.26
C VAL A 450 44.97 1.11 -32.90
N ASP A 451 46.08 1.12 -33.63
CA ASP A 451 46.44 2.18 -34.57
C ASP A 451 45.92 1.80 -35.97
N PRO A 452 44.92 2.52 -36.51
CA PRO A 452 44.39 2.24 -37.85
C PRO A 452 45.45 2.24 -38.95
N ALA A 453 46.55 2.98 -38.78
CA ALA A 453 47.62 3.07 -39.78
C ALA A 453 48.56 1.84 -39.78
N ARG A 454 48.56 1.05 -38.69
CA ARG A 454 49.39 -0.17 -38.55
C ARG A 454 48.61 -1.46 -38.82
N CYS A 455 47.30 -1.37 -39.05
CA CYS A 455 46.48 -2.50 -39.42
C CYS A 455 46.70 -2.87 -40.90
N THR A 456 47.00 -4.14 -41.17
CA THR A 456 47.13 -4.69 -42.53
C THR A 456 45.77 -5.15 -43.06
N PRO A 457 45.62 -5.37 -44.40
CA PRO A 457 44.39 -5.90 -44.98
C PRO A 457 43.99 -7.31 -44.51
N SER A 458 44.89 -8.03 -43.81
CA SER A 458 44.71 -9.43 -43.42
C SER A 458 44.18 -9.65 -41.99
N SER A 459 44.45 -8.75 -41.03
CA SER A 459 43.88 -8.64 -39.66
C SER A 459 44.92 -8.04 -38.71
N CYS A 460 44.47 -7.26 -37.73
CA CYS A 460 45.30 -6.70 -36.65
C CYS A 460 44.73 -6.95 -35.24
N ILE A 461 43.57 -7.60 -35.14
CA ILE A 461 42.82 -7.78 -33.88
C ILE A 461 42.46 -9.25 -33.75
N ARG A 462 42.79 -9.85 -32.61
CA ARG A 462 42.46 -11.23 -32.26
C ARG A 462 41.62 -11.29 -30.99
N VAL A 463 40.46 -11.93 -31.09
CA VAL A 463 39.54 -12.24 -29.99
C VAL A 463 39.79 -13.67 -29.55
N THR A 464 39.95 -13.91 -28.25
CA THR A 464 40.13 -15.25 -27.68
C THR A 464 38.99 -15.55 -26.71
N VAL A 465 38.40 -16.73 -26.88
CA VAL A 465 37.26 -17.24 -26.09
C VAL A 465 37.66 -18.58 -25.48
N CYS A 466 37.44 -18.72 -24.17
CA CYS A 466 37.63 -19.98 -23.45
C CYS A 466 36.41 -20.22 -22.54
N PHE A 467 35.99 -21.47 -22.42
CA PHE A 467 34.98 -21.92 -21.47
C PHE A 467 35.50 -23.13 -20.68
N SER A 468 35.15 -23.19 -19.39
CA SER A 468 35.22 -24.39 -18.56
C SER A 468 33.97 -24.47 -17.69
N TYR A 469 33.58 -25.68 -17.27
CA TYR A 469 32.37 -25.88 -16.48
C TYR A 469 32.61 -26.79 -15.28
N ASN A 470 31.74 -26.64 -14.28
CA ASN A 470 31.55 -27.57 -13.17
C ASN A 470 30.06 -27.80 -12.93
N GLN A 471 29.69 -28.89 -12.26
CA GLN A 471 28.31 -29.10 -11.80
C GLN A 471 28.15 -28.66 -10.35
N SER A 472 26.96 -28.19 -9.97
CA SER A 472 26.66 -27.85 -8.58
C SER A 472 26.68 -29.08 -7.65
N ALA A 473 26.14 -30.22 -8.12
CA ALA A 473 26.14 -31.48 -7.37
C ALA A 473 26.34 -32.70 -8.29
N GLY A 474 26.40 -33.89 -7.69
CA GLY A 474 26.55 -35.16 -8.40
C GLY A 474 27.99 -35.66 -8.47
N ASN A 475 28.29 -36.48 -9.48
CA ASN A 475 29.60 -37.15 -9.62
C ASN A 475 30.71 -36.13 -10.02
N PRO A 476 31.74 -35.88 -9.18
CA PRO A 476 32.82 -34.95 -9.49
C PRO A 476 33.72 -35.41 -10.67
N LYS A 477 33.57 -36.66 -11.13
CA LYS A 477 34.23 -37.21 -12.33
C LYS A 477 33.35 -37.15 -13.58
N TYR A 478 32.14 -36.59 -13.50
CA TYR A 478 31.25 -36.46 -14.65
C TYR A 478 31.89 -35.54 -15.70
N LYS A 479 32.25 -36.14 -16.84
CA LYS A 479 32.90 -35.49 -17.98
C LYS A 479 32.15 -35.83 -19.27
N GLU A 480 30.87 -35.52 -19.30
CA GLU A 480 30.10 -35.60 -20.53
C GLU A 480 30.52 -34.53 -21.52
N GLN A 481 30.32 -34.80 -22.81
CA GLN A 481 30.55 -33.79 -23.84
C GLN A 481 29.40 -32.78 -23.81
N ILE A 482 29.72 -31.54 -23.42
CA ILE A 482 28.79 -30.41 -23.35
C ILE A 482 29.16 -29.42 -24.43
N THR A 483 28.20 -29.05 -25.27
CA THR A 483 28.39 -28.09 -26.36
C THR A 483 27.64 -26.80 -26.05
N LEU A 484 28.34 -25.67 -26.07
CA LEU A 484 27.78 -24.34 -26.01
C LEU A 484 27.74 -23.74 -27.42
N GLU A 485 26.65 -23.06 -27.77
CA GLU A 485 26.61 -22.14 -28.89
C GLU A 485 26.94 -20.75 -28.34
N TYR A 486 27.92 -20.07 -28.94
CA TYR A 486 28.29 -18.72 -28.55
C TYR A 486 28.21 -17.77 -29.73
N VAL A 487 27.76 -16.55 -29.45
CA VAL A 487 27.60 -15.46 -30.41
C VAL A 487 28.52 -14.33 -29.98
N LEU A 488 29.43 -13.94 -30.88
CA LEU A 488 30.28 -12.76 -30.73
C LEU A 488 29.68 -11.65 -31.58
N GLU A 489 29.41 -10.50 -30.97
CA GLU A 489 28.95 -9.30 -31.68
C GLU A 489 29.95 -8.18 -31.44
N ALA A 490 30.38 -7.52 -32.51
CA ALA A 490 31.27 -6.37 -32.43
C ALA A 490 30.54 -5.11 -32.93
N ASP A 491 30.67 -4.02 -32.19
CA ASP A 491 30.12 -2.69 -32.54
C ASP A 491 28.59 -2.72 -32.75
N LYS A 492 27.86 -3.55 -31.97
CA LYS A 492 26.41 -3.85 -32.11
C LYS A 492 25.52 -2.61 -32.23
N GLU A 493 25.80 -1.59 -31.42
CA GLU A 493 24.98 -0.37 -31.37
C GLU A 493 25.20 0.55 -32.57
N ARG A 494 26.21 0.25 -33.41
CA ARG A 494 26.66 1.16 -34.46
C ARG A 494 26.37 0.66 -35.86
N HIS A 495 25.76 1.53 -36.68
CA HIS A 495 25.42 1.25 -38.07
C HIS A 495 25.99 2.35 -38.99
N PRO A 496 26.98 2.04 -39.87
CA PRO A 496 27.63 0.75 -40.07
C PRO A 496 28.64 0.39 -38.97
N PRO A 497 28.86 -0.91 -38.68
CA PRO A 497 29.89 -1.36 -37.73
C PRO A 497 31.28 -1.04 -38.29
N ARG A 498 32.26 -0.78 -37.41
CA ARG A 498 33.64 -0.41 -37.82
C ARG A 498 34.56 -1.61 -38.07
N VAL A 499 34.16 -2.80 -37.63
CA VAL A 499 34.91 -4.04 -37.77
C VAL A 499 34.03 -5.16 -38.31
N ARG A 500 34.66 -6.19 -38.88
CA ARG A 500 34.01 -7.45 -39.28
C ARG A 500 34.90 -8.65 -38.95
N PHE A 501 34.31 -9.83 -38.75
CA PHE A 501 35.10 -11.03 -38.51
C PHE A 501 35.75 -11.53 -39.81
N LEU A 502 36.99 -12.02 -39.72
CA LEU A 502 37.74 -12.56 -40.86
C LEU A 502 37.02 -13.79 -41.44
N GLY A 503 36.81 -13.83 -42.75
CA GLY A 503 36.07 -14.89 -43.43
C GLY A 503 34.55 -14.70 -43.44
N THR A 504 34.01 -13.70 -42.73
CA THR A 504 32.61 -13.28 -42.82
C THR A 504 32.50 -11.84 -43.34
N ASN A 505 31.32 -11.50 -43.87
CA ASN A 505 30.96 -10.11 -44.20
C ASN A 505 30.10 -9.46 -43.09
N SER A 506 30.23 -9.95 -41.85
CA SER A 506 29.40 -9.52 -40.71
C SER A 506 30.24 -9.16 -39.49
N ALA A 507 29.73 -8.24 -38.68
CA ALA A 507 30.25 -7.92 -37.35
C ALA A 507 29.76 -8.89 -36.27
N THR A 508 28.98 -9.91 -36.67
CA THR A 508 28.53 -11.01 -35.81
C THR A 508 29.16 -12.33 -36.25
N TYR A 509 29.60 -13.14 -35.30
CA TYR A 509 30.10 -14.50 -35.51
C TYR A 509 29.40 -15.47 -34.58
N ARG A 510 28.99 -16.64 -35.10
CA ARG A 510 28.41 -17.74 -34.32
C ARG A 510 29.34 -18.93 -34.34
N GLY A 511 29.59 -19.52 -33.17
CA GLY A 511 30.47 -20.68 -33.01
C GLY A 511 29.89 -21.71 -32.05
N LEU A 512 30.41 -22.93 -32.14
CA LEU A 512 30.10 -24.03 -31.22
C LEU A 512 31.36 -24.37 -30.44
N PHE A 513 31.25 -24.49 -29.13
CA PHE A 513 32.35 -24.82 -28.23
C PHE A 513 32.04 -26.09 -27.46
N THR A 514 32.89 -27.12 -27.56
CA THR A 514 32.65 -28.43 -26.91
C THR A 514 33.65 -28.68 -25.79
N MET A 515 33.16 -28.91 -24.58
CA MET A 515 33.89 -29.28 -23.36
C MET A 515 33.72 -30.80 -23.12
N PRO A 516 34.62 -31.53 -22.42
CA PRO A 516 35.44 -31.11 -21.27
C PRO A 516 36.89 -30.71 -21.56
N ASP A 517 37.37 -30.85 -22.80
CA ASP A 517 38.73 -30.41 -23.15
C ASP A 517 38.78 -28.87 -23.16
N THR A 518 39.40 -28.26 -22.15
CA THR A 518 39.56 -26.81 -22.04
C THR A 518 40.53 -26.28 -23.09
N ARG A 519 40.03 -25.98 -24.30
CA ARG A 519 40.81 -25.38 -25.39
C ARG A 519 40.25 -24.01 -25.74
N CYS A 520 41.06 -22.96 -25.62
CA CYS A 520 40.67 -21.64 -26.08
C CYS A 520 40.60 -21.58 -27.61
N GLU A 521 39.56 -20.93 -28.15
CA GLU A 521 39.46 -20.60 -29.56
C GLU A 521 39.77 -19.13 -29.80
N SER A 522 40.50 -18.82 -30.88
CA SER A 522 40.74 -17.44 -31.31
C SER A 522 40.09 -17.15 -32.66
N LYS A 523 39.48 -15.97 -32.80
CA LYS A 523 38.93 -15.44 -34.06
C LYS A 523 39.57 -14.09 -34.39
N GLU A 524 39.77 -13.84 -35.67
CA GLU A 524 40.41 -12.61 -36.15
C GLU A 524 39.37 -11.58 -36.62
N LEU A 525 39.60 -10.31 -36.31
CA LEU A 525 38.77 -9.16 -36.67
C LEU A 525 39.51 -8.27 -37.67
N LEU A 526 38.76 -7.74 -38.61
CA LEU A 526 39.20 -6.83 -39.66
C LEU A 526 38.62 -5.44 -39.40
N LEU A 527 39.49 -4.44 -39.39
CA LEU A 527 39.10 -3.03 -39.33
C LEU A 527 38.70 -2.55 -40.73
N LEU A 528 37.55 -1.90 -40.87
CA LEU A 528 37.09 -1.37 -42.16
C LEU A 528 37.82 -0.08 -42.52
N GLU A 529 37.98 0.17 -43.83
CA GLU A 529 38.57 1.41 -44.33
C GLU A 529 37.61 2.60 -44.13
N ASN A 530 38.15 3.82 -43.99
CA ASN A 530 37.40 5.08 -43.87
C ASN A 530 36.55 5.26 -42.60
N ILE A 531 37.03 4.78 -41.44
CA ILE A 531 36.37 5.01 -40.15
C ILE A 531 36.43 6.50 -39.77
N ARG A 532 35.25 7.13 -39.67
CA ARG A 532 35.09 8.53 -39.23
C ARG A 532 35.25 8.70 -37.72
N ASP A 533 34.72 7.76 -36.94
CA ASP A 533 34.77 7.82 -35.49
C ASP A 533 35.87 6.91 -34.94
N LYS A 534 36.94 7.59 -34.53
CA LYS A 534 38.13 7.03 -33.88
C LYS A 534 38.23 7.47 -32.41
N LEU A 535 37.15 8.03 -31.83
CA LEU A 535 37.11 8.47 -30.43
C LEU A 535 36.52 7.39 -29.54
N HIS A 536 35.40 6.79 -29.96
CA HIS A 536 34.74 5.74 -29.19
C HIS A 536 35.42 4.38 -29.33
N PRO A 537 35.50 3.58 -28.25
CA PRO A 537 36.00 2.21 -28.34
C PRO A 537 35.06 1.34 -29.19
N ILE A 538 35.60 0.28 -29.80
CA ILE A 538 34.80 -0.78 -30.40
C ILE A 538 34.43 -1.74 -29.28
N VAL A 539 33.14 -1.85 -28.97
CA VAL A 539 32.61 -2.78 -27.95
C VAL A 539 32.40 -4.15 -28.58
N LEU A 540 32.82 -5.20 -27.90
CA LEU A 540 32.57 -6.58 -28.27
C LEU A 540 31.80 -7.23 -27.14
N SER A 541 30.72 -7.91 -27.49
CA SER A 541 29.94 -8.72 -26.56
C SER A 541 30.00 -10.19 -26.97
N MET A 542 29.96 -11.06 -25.97
CA MET A 542 29.85 -12.51 -26.11
C MET A 542 28.63 -12.96 -25.32
N ASN A 543 27.68 -13.59 -25.99
CA ASN A 543 26.57 -14.31 -25.37
C ASN A 543 26.72 -15.80 -25.69
N TYR A 544 26.38 -16.68 -24.75
CA TYR A 544 26.41 -18.13 -24.97
C TYR A 544 25.16 -18.83 -24.42
N SER A 545 24.79 -19.92 -25.06
CA SER A 545 23.68 -20.78 -24.68
C SER A 545 24.08 -22.26 -24.78
N LEU A 546 23.38 -23.11 -24.02
CA LEU A 546 23.59 -24.55 -24.06
C LEU A 546 22.90 -25.16 -25.29
N VAL A 547 23.63 -25.96 -26.07
CA VAL A 547 23.03 -26.75 -27.15
C VAL A 547 22.42 -28.00 -26.56
N GLU A 548 21.09 -28.02 -26.43
CA GLU A 548 20.39 -29.20 -25.93
C GLU A 548 20.46 -30.34 -26.95
N LYS A 549 20.79 -31.55 -26.46
CA LYS A 549 20.71 -32.77 -27.27
C LYS A 549 19.24 -33.02 -27.67
N PRO A 550 18.97 -33.53 -28.89
CA PRO A 550 17.62 -33.86 -29.30
C PRO A 550 17.03 -34.88 -28.33
N ARG A 551 15.87 -34.54 -27.79
CA ARG A 551 15.23 -35.26 -26.69
C ARG A 551 14.51 -36.53 -27.16
N ASN A 552 15.26 -37.44 -27.79
CA ASN A 552 14.74 -38.71 -28.31
C ASN A 552 14.92 -39.82 -27.27
N PHE A 553 13.99 -39.91 -26.32
CA PHE A 553 13.95 -41.06 -25.42
C PHE A 553 13.42 -42.28 -26.17
N THR A 554 14.24 -43.32 -26.27
CA THR A 554 13.80 -44.65 -26.76
C THR A 554 13.51 -45.62 -25.62
N ARG A 555 13.78 -45.27 -24.35
CA ARG A 555 13.54 -46.13 -23.17
C ARG A 555 13.32 -45.30 -21.90
N GLY A 556 12.25 -45.58 -21.14
CA GLY A 556 12.14 -45.58 -19.67
C GLY A 556 12.29 -44.28 -18.86
N PRO A 557 11.83 -44.26 -17.59
CA PRO A 557 12.09 -43.20 -16.63
C PRO A 557 13.54 -43.30 -16.14
N HIS A 558 14.47 -42.78 -16.95
CA HIS A 558 15.89 -42.69 -16.61
C HIS A 558 16.24 -41.30 -16.06
N SER A 559 17.35 -41.24 -15.33
CA SER A 559 17.94 -40.00 -14.81
C SER A 559 18.04 -38.91 -15.88
N LEU A 560 17.74 -37.67 -15.49
CA LEU A 560 17.87 -36.48 -16.34
C LEU A 560 19.30 -35.95 -16.46
N ASP A 561 20.30 -36.70 -15.99
CA ASP A 561 21.72 -36.33 -16.05
C ASP A 561 22.21 -35.90 -17.45
N ALA A 562 21.63 -36.47 -18.51
CA ALA A 562 22.02 -36.16 -19.89
C ALA A 562 21.50 -34.80 -20.40
N PHE A 563 20.63 -34.13 -19.65
CA PHE A 563 19.97 -32.88 -20.02
C PHE A 563 20.22 -31.80 -18.96
N PRO A 564 21.46 -31.33 -18.78
CA PRO A 564 21.73 -30.28 -17.81
C PRO A 564 21.13 -28.92 -18.21
N VAL A 565 21.09 -27.97 -17.28
CA VAL A 565 20.75 -26.56 -17.50
C VAL A 565 21.90 -25.65 -17.06
N LEU A 566 22.02 -24.46 -17.66
CA LEU A 566 22.96 -23.45 -17.17
C LEU A 566 22.43 -22.81 -15.89
N ASN A 567 23.33 -22.47 -14.97
CA ASN A 567 22.98 -21.69 -13.79
C ASN A 567 22.43 -20.33 -14.22
N GLN A 568 21.19 -20.02 -13.82
CA GLN A 568 20.50 -18.78 -14.15
C GLN A 568 21.06 -17.58 -13.38
N ASP A 569 21.69 -17.79 -12.23
CA ASP A 569 22.30 -16.73 -11.44
C ASP A 569 23.64 -16.24 -12.03
N GLN A 570 24.24 -16.99 -12.96
CA GLN A 570 25.44 -16.56 -13.68
C GLN A 570 25.08 -15.69 -14.90
N SER A 571 25.76 -14.56 -15.07
CA SER A 571 25.66 -13.81 -16.34
C SER A 571 26.21 -14.64 -17.51
N HIS A 572 25.36 -14.87 -18.50
CA HIS A 572 25.70 -15.50 -19.78
C HIS A 572 26.22 -14.51 -20.82
N GLU A 573 26.36 -13.24 -20.44
CA GLU A 573 26.91 -12.17 -21.28
C GLU A 573 28.21 -11.62 -20.69
N ASN A 574 29.21 -11.46 -21.57
CA ASN A 574 30.49 -10.83 -21.26
C ASN A 574 30.79 -9.74 -22.30
N GLU A 575 31.45 -8.66 -21.87
CA GLU A 575 31.84 -7.57 -22.76
C GLU A 575 33.33 -7.24 -22.65
N THR A 576 33.94 -6.84 -23.77
CA THR A 576 35.30 -6.28 -23.84
C THR A 576 35.35 -5.13 -24.84
N LYS A 577 36.41 -4.33 -24.80
CA LYS A 577 36.51 -3.10 -25.59
C LYS A 577 37.89 -2.97 -26.26
N ILE A 578 37.92 -2.35 -27.44
CA ILE A 578 39.14 -1.98 -28.17
C ILE A 578 39.19 -0.47 -28.33
N GLU A 579 40.28 0.16 -27.92
CA GLU A 579 40.47 1.62 -28.05
C GLU A 579 41.29 1.97 -29.30
N PHE A 580 41.01 3.14 -29.88
CA PHE A 580 41.84 3.73 -30.94
C PHE A 580 42.98 4.58 -30.35
N GLN A 581 44.11 4.65 -31.06
CA GLN A 581 45.17 5.59 -30.74
C GLN A 581 44.77 7.05 -31.08
N LYS A 582 44.86 7.99 -30.12
CA LYS A 582 44.42 9.41 -30.22
C LYS A 582 45.58 10.37 -30.52
N GLU A 583 45.34 11.52 -31.17
CA GLU A 583 46.36 12.56 -31.54
C GLU A 583 46.77 13.49 -30.38
N CYS A 584 46.75 13.00 -29.15
CA CYS A 584 46.94 13.78 -27.93
C CYS A 584 48.40 13.83 -27.46
N GLY A 585 49.36 14.10 -28.35
CA GLY A 585 50.79 14.04 -28.00
C GLY A 585 51.34 12.61 -27.83
N SER A 586 52.57 12.50 -27.29
CA SER A 586 53.31 11.21 -27.22
C SER A 586 52.77 10.21 -26.20
N ASP A 587 51.94 10.65 -25.27
CA ASP A 587 51.28 9.82 -24.25
C ASP A 587 49.84 9.42 -24.63
N ASN A 588 49.34 9.89 -25.79
CA ASN A 588 47.98 9.65 -26.31
C ASN A 588 46.86 10.00 -25.29
N LYS A 589 47.11 10.90 -24.34
CA LYS A 589 46.12 11.36 -23.37
C LYS A 589 45.89 12.87 -23.53
N CYS A 590 44.71 13.26 -24.00
CA CYS A 590 44.39 14.68 -24.17
C CYS A 590 44.09 15.28 -22.81
N TYR A 591 44.86 16.27 -22.35
CA TYR A 591 44.64 16.94 -21.07
C TYR A 591 43.90 18.26 -21.28
N SER A 592 42.59 18.28 -21.05
CA SER A 592 41.78 19.50 -21.16
C SER A 592 41.84 20.35 -19.88
N ASN A 593 41.35 21.60 -19.97
CA ASN A 593 41.11 22.44 -18.80
C ASN A 593 39.80 23.22 -18.95
N LEU A 594 38.69 22.49 -18.97
CA LEU A 594 37.36 23.08 -19.02
C LEU A 594 37.01 23.72 -17.67
N GLN A 595 36.58 24.99 -17.69
CA GLN A 595 36.13 25.73 -16.51
C GLN A 595 34.73 26.30 -16.73
N LEU A 596 33.87 26.27 -15.69
CA LEU A 596 32.49 26.72 -15.75
C LEU A 596 32.16 27.77 -14.68
N GLN A 597 31.43 28.81 -15.09
CA GLN A 597 30.86 29.84 -14.21
C GLN A 597 29.36 30.03 -14.53
N SER A 598 28.52 30.18 -13.50
CA SER A 598 27.07 30.31 -13.66
C SER A 598 26.45 31.36 -12.73
N ALA A 599 25.41 32.07 -13.20
CA ALA A 599 24.61 32.99 -12.37
C ALA A 599 23.17 33.16 -12.90
N PHE A 600 22.19 33.28 -12.01
CA PHE A 600 20.82 33.64 -12.36
C PHE A 600 20.73 35.13 -12.72
N VAL A 601 20.00 35.43 -13.79
CA VAL A 601 19.88 36.79 -14.34
C VAL A 601 18.42 37.20 -14.53
N ASN A 602 18.15 38.51 -14.51
CA ASN A 602 16.85 39.08 -14.87
C ASN A 602 16.66 39.15 -16.39
N GLU A 603 15.50 39.62 -16.85
CA GLU A 603 15.21 39.79 -18.30
C GLU A 603 16.18 40.74 -19.01
N GLN A 604 16.89 41.61 -18.27
CA GLN A 604 17.91 42.53 -18.77
C GLN A 604 19.34 41.98 -18.67
N ASN A 605 19.51 40.66 -18.44
CA ASN A 605 20.80 39.98 -18.24
C ASN A 605 21.66 40.51 -17.07
N GLN A 606 21.04 41.15 -16.08
CA GLN A 606 21.70 41.57 -14.84
C GLN A 606 21.54 40.48 -13.77
N SER A 607 22.59 40.23 -12.99
CA SER A 607 22.56 39.23 -11.92
C SER A 607 21.52 39.58 -10.85
N LEU A 608 20.76 38.57 -10.40
CA LEU A 608 19.84 38.72 -9.28
C LEU A 608 20.56 39.14 -7.98
N PRO A 609 19.90 39.90 -7.09
CA PRO A 609 20.48 40.38 -5.83
C PRO A 609 20.95 39.23 -4.95
N ARG A 610 21.99 39.46 -4.15
CA ARG A 610 22.59 38.45 -3.27
C ARG A 610 22.37 38.79 -1.79
N LEU A 611 21.97 37.80 -1.01
CA LEU A 611 21.94 37.84 0.46
C LEU A 611 23.00 36.86 0.98
N ASN A 612 23.95 37.33 1.79
CA ASN A 612 25.06 36.52 2.31
C ASN A 612 25.80 35.70 1.22
N GLY A 613 25.96 36.28 0.02
CA GLY A 613 26.64 35.64 -1.11
C GLY A 613 25.76 34.75 -2.00
N THR A 614 24.53 34.40 -1.61
CA THR A 614 23.59 33.57 -2.39
C THR A 614 22.53 34.43 -3.09
N GLN A 615 22.15 34.11 -4.33
CA GLN A 615 21.13 34.87 -5.05
C GLN A 615 19.73 34.65 -4.46
N VAL A 616 18.90 35.70 -4.42
CA VAL A 616 17.53 35.67 -3.88
C VAL A 616 16.52 36.10 -4.94
N LEU A 617 15.44 35.33 -5.07
CA LEU A 617 14.27 35.60 -5.92
C LEU A 617 13.07 35.98 -5.05
N GLN A 618 12.54 37.18 -5.26
CA GLN A 618 11.22 37.55 -4.74
C GLN A 618 10.16 36.90 -5.63
N TYR A 619 9.57 35.79 -5.16
CA TYR A 619 8.65 35.01 -5.97
C TYR A 619 7.24 35.59 -5.92
N SER A 620 6.66 35.79 -7.11
CA SER A 620 5.25 36.08 -7.33
C SER A 620 4.71 35.06 -8.33
N ARG A 621 3.43 34.68 -8.22
CA ARG A 621 2.77 33.80 -9.21
C ARG A 621 2.74 34.37 -10.63
N ASP A 622 3.02 35.66 -10.79
CA ASP A 622 3.12 36.29 -12.11
C ASP A 622 4.46 35.99 -12.81
N LEU A 623 5.45 35.46 -12.07
CA LEU A 623 6.76 35.13 -12.64
C LEU A 623 6.67 33.86 -13.49
N ARG A 624 6.65 34.03 -14.81
CA ARG A 624 6.56 32.90 -15.76
C ARG A 624 7.92 32.36 -16.21
N LYS A 625 8.98 33.18 -16.19
CA LYS A 625 10.29 32.81 -16.74
C LYS A 625 11.44 33.13 -15.78
N LEU A 626 12.44 32.25 -15.77
CA LEU A 626 13.69 32.38 -15.03
C LEU A 626 14.89 32.16 -15.97
N HIS A 627 15.94 32.97 -15.87
CA HIS A 627 17.10 32.89 -16.76
C HIS A 627 18.39 32.52 -16.00
N LEU A 628 19.20 31.64 -16.59
CA LEU A 628 20.49 31.20 -16.09
C LEU A 628 21.58 31.46 -17.14
N GLY A 629 22.55 32.31 -16.81
CA GLY A 629 23.73 32.54 -17.63
C GLY A 629 24.85 31.58 -17.26
N VAL A 630 25.47 30.94 -18.25
CA VAL A 630 26.57 29.97 -18.09
C VAL A 630 27.71 30.36 -19.02
N ASN A 631 28.94 30.41 -18.50
CA ASN A 631 30.15 30.72 -19.24
C ASN A 631 31.17 29.59 -19.08
N ILE A 632 31.66 29.04 -20.20
CA ILE A 632 32.57 27.90 -20.24
C ILE A 632 33.83 28.25 -21.03
N THR A 633 35.00 27.89 -20.52
CA THR A 633 36.31 28.17 -21.15
C THR A 633 37.23 26.95 -21.14
N ASN A 634 38.13 26.85 -22.12
CA ASN A 634 39.21 25.85 -22.17
C ASN A 634 40.57 26.56 -22.30
N VAL A 635 41.00 27.23 -21.23
CA VAL A 635 42.18 28.10 -21.24
C VAL A 635 43.33 27.40 -20.49
N PRO A 636 44.57 27.39 -20.99
CA PRO A 636 45.70 26.80 -20.29
C PRO A 636 45.97 27.46 -18.93
N THR A 637 46.34 26.66 -17.94
CA THR A 637 46.77 27.09 -16.60
C THR A 637 48.22 26.69 -16.34
N THR A 638 48.76 27.01 -15.16
CA THR A 638 50.09 26.56 -14.74
C THR A 638 50.21 25.03 -14.65
N ASP A 639 49.09 24.35 -14.40
CA ASP A 639 49.04 22.91 -14.12
C ASP A 639 48.46 22.08 -15.28
N SER A 640 47.84 22.71 -16.29
CA SER A 640 47.28 22.04 -17.46
C SER A 640 47.54 22.79 -18.76
N ASN A 641 47.97 22.07 -19.80
CA ASN A 641 48.24 22.59 -21.14
C ASN A 641 46.99 23.07 -21.88
N GLY A 642 45.78 22.77 -21.38
CA GLY A 642 44.51 23.14 -21.97
C GLY A 642 44.38 22.65 -23.40
N GLU A 643 44.64 21.35 -23.62
CA GLU A 643 44.51 20.70 -24.93
C GLU A 643 43.04 20.57 -25.34
N ASP A 644 42.82 20.09 -26.56
CA ASP A 644 41.48 19.96 -27.13
C ASP A 644 40.60 19.02 -26.29
N ALA A 645 39.42 19.49 -25.90
CA ALA A 645 38.43 18.72 -25.17
C ALA A 645 37.49 18.03 -26.18
N HIS A 646 37.59 16.71 -26.30
CA HIS A 646 36.74 15.94 -27.20
C HIS A 646 35.40 15.63 -26.55
N GLU A 647 34.33 15.84 -27.33
CA GLU A 647 32.95 15.68 -26.85
C GLU A 647 32.65 16.46 -25.57
N ALA A 648 33.03 17.74 -25.55
CA ALA A 648 32.69 18.61 -24.42
C ALA A 648 31.18 18.86 -24.39
N GLN A 649 30.55 18.46 -23.28
CA GLN A 649 29.10 18.53 -23.07
C GLN A 649 28.81 19.15 -21.70
N LEU A 650 27.72 19.91 -21.61
CA LEU A 650 27.18 20.43 -20.36
C LEU A 650 25.81 19.79 -20.11
N ASN A 651 25.72 19.04 -19.02
CA ASN A 651 24.48 18.47 -18.50
C ASN A 651 23.91 19.38 -17.43
N VAL A 652 22.72 19.91 -17.64
CA VAL A 652 22.01 20.76 -16.67
C VAL A 652 20.83 19.98 -16.13
N THR A 653 20.89 19.60 -14.85
CA THR A 653 19.77 18.93 -14.16
C THR A 653 18.92 19.97 -13.46
N VAL A 654 17.64 19.99 -13.79
CA VAL A 654 16.68 20.97 -13.26
C VAL A 654 15.67 20.32 -12.33
N PRO A 655 15.21 21.02 -11.28
CA PRO A 655 14.17 20.51 -10.40
C PRO A 655 12.79 20.56 -11.09
N PRO A 656 11.81 19.74 -10.68
CA PRO A 656 10.54 19.54 -11.39
C PRO A 656 9.65 20.79 -11.49
N ASN A 657 9.94 21.82 -10.69
CA ASN A 657 9.28 23.13 -10.73
C ASN A 657 9.80 24.06 -11.86
N LEU A 658 10.84 23.66 -12.60
CA LEU A 658 11.38 24.39 -13.74
C LEU A 658 11.33 23.56 -15.02
N LEU A 659 10.73 24.10 -16.07
CA LEU A 659 10.68 23.48 -17.40
C LEU A 659 11.63 24.20 -18.35
N PHE A 660 12.43 23.47 -19.13
CA PHE A 660 13.28 24.06 -20.15
C PHE A 660 12.45 24.73 -21.25
N SER A 661 12.70 26.02 -21.53
CA SER A 661 11.98 26.78 -22.55
C SER A 661 12.83 27.05 -23.78
N SER A 662 14.03 27.62 -23.62
CA SER A 662 14.92 27.91 -24.74
C SER A 662 16.36 28.17 -24.30
N VAL A 663 17.30 28.09 -25.24
CA VAL A 663 18.70 28.49 -25.06
C VAL A 663 19.13 29.49 -26.14
N ARG A 664 20.02 30.43 -25.78
CA ARG A 664 20.72 31.32 -26.71
C ARG A 664 22.23 31.10 -26.61
N PRO A 665 22.96 30.93 -27.74
CA PRO A 665 22.48 30.85 -29.13
C PRO A 665 21.58 29.62 -29.40
N SER A 666 20.63 29.76 -30.32
CA SER A 666 19.61 28.75 -30.62
C SER A 666 20.23 27.49 -31.22
N GLY A 667 19.80 26.31 -30.76
CA GLY A 667 20.28 25.01 -31.26
C GLY A 667 21.52 24.46 -30.55
N ALA A 668 22.02 25.12 -29.49
CA ALA A 668 23.15 24.65 -28.70
C ALA A 668 22.80 23.53 -27.70
N CYS A 669 21.51 23.38 -27.34
CA CYS A 669 21.08 22.40 -26.33
C CYS A 669 19.77 21.72 -26.73
N THR A 670 19.63 20.48 -26.29
CA THR A 670 18.43 19.64 -26.39
C THR A 670 17.96 19.24 -25.00
N SER A 671 16.64 19.19 -24.78
CA SER A 671 16.05 18.72 -23.53
C SER A 671 15.59 17.28 -23.69
N VAL A 672 16.01 16.42 -22.76
CA VAL A 672 15.58 15.03 -22.62
C VAL A 672 15.13 14.87 -21.17
N GLU A 673 13.82 14.69 -20.97
CA GLU A 673 13.20 14.58 -19.63
C GLU A 673 13.54 15.78 -18.73
N GLU A 674 14.11 15.55 -17.54
CA GLU A 674 14.49 16.57 -16.54
C GLU A 674 15.93 17.11 -16.72
N THR A 675 16.60 16.71 -17.81
CA THR A 675 17.98 17.11 -18.12
C THR A 675 18.06 17.91 -19.41
N VAL A 676 18.85 18.97 -19.40
CA VAL A 676 19.16 19.77 -20.59
C VAL A 676 20.61 19.49 -20.97
N LEU A 677 20.80 18.86 -22.12
CA LEU A 677 22.10 18.51 -22.68
C LEU A 677 22.53 19.59 -23.67
N CYS A 678 23.69 20.21 -23.43
CA CYS A 678 24.27 21.23 -24.29
C CYS A 678 25.57 20.73 -24.92
N GLU A 679 25.62 20.68 -26.26
CA GLU A 679 26.83 20.31 -26.99
C GLU A 679 27.71 21.55 -27.21
N LEU A 680 28.92 21.54 -26.63
CA LEU A 680 29.80 22.71 -26.64
C LEU A 680 30.77 22.71 -27.84
N GLY A 681 31.05 21.52 -28.39
CA GLY A 681 31.88 21.31 -29.58
C GLY A 681 32.72 20.04 -29.51
N ASN A 682 33.03 19.45 -30.68
CA ASN A 682 33.91 18.28 -30.79
C ASN A 682 34.97 18.47 -31.90
N PRO A 683 36.22 18.86 -31.56
CA PRO A 683 36.68 19.23 -30.23
C PRO A 683 36.27 20.65 -29.82
N PHE A 684 36.14 20.88 -28.52
CA PHE A 684 36.19 22.21 -27.92
C PHE A 684 37.66 22.62 -27.79
N LYS A 685 38.05 23.56 -28.66
CA LYS A 685 39.46 23.84 -28.95
C LYS A 685 40.16 24.53 -27.78
N LYS A 686 41.48 24.38 -27.74
CA LYS A 686 42.35 25.20 -26.90
C LYS A 686 42.07 26.70 -27.06
N ASN A 687 41.94 27.41 -25.94
CA ASN A 687 41.59 28.83 -25.82
C ASN A 687 40.18 29.23 -26.29
N GLN A 688 39.26 28.27 -26.47
CA GLN A 688 37.87 28.55 -26.83
C GLN A 688 37.05 28.98 -25.60
N ARG A 689 36.03 29.82 -25.81
CA ARG A 689 35.05 30.26 -24.81
C ARG A 689 33.64 30.25 -25.39
N VAL A 690 32.64 29.86 -24.59
CA VAL A 690 31.23 29.79 -24.97
C VAL A 690 30.35 30.34 -23.84
N GLU A 691 29.40 31.20 -24.21
CA GLU A 691 28.40 31.76 -23.30
C GLU A 691 27.00 31.25 -23.70
N LEU A 692 26.28 30.68 -22.74
CA LEU A 692 24.93 30.15 -22.89
C LEU A 692 23.97 30.91 -21.97
N LEU A 693 22.82 31.32 -22.51
CA LEU A 693 21.71 31.85 -21.71
C LEU A 693 20.53 30.87 -21.80
N ILE A 694 20.30 30.14 -20.71
CA ILE A 694 19.24 29.14 -20.58
C ILE A 694 18.02 29.78 -19.93
N THR A 695 16.85 29.60 -20.54
CA THR A 695 15.57 30.13 -20.04
C THR A 695 14.67 28.98 -19.61
N PHE A 696 14.16 29.06 -18.38
CA PHE A 696 13.22 28.13 -17.79
C PHE A 696 11.84 28.77 -17.63
N GLU A 697 10.79 27.97 -17.81
CA GLU A 697 9.41 28.30 -17.46
C GLU A 697 9.09 27.76 -16.06
N VAL A 698 8.51 28.59 -15.19
CA VAL A 698 8.23 28.21 -13.80
C VAL A 698 6.85 27.54 -13.72
N ASN A 699 6.82 26.25 -13.39
CA ASN A 699 5.58 25.49 -13.28
C ASN A 699 5.22 25.28 -11.80
N ASN A 700 4.18 25.99 -11.32
CA ASN A 700 3.59 25.89 -9.97
C ASN A 700 4.60 25.54 -8.86
N MET A 701 5.49 26.48 -8.53
CA MET A 701 6.42 26.33 -7.40
C MET A 701 5.64 26.24 -6.08
N ALA A 702 5.86 25.17 -5.30
CA ALA A 702 5.20 24.96 -4.02
C ALA A 702 5.62 26.04 -2.99
N LEU A 703 4.70 26.43 -2.09
CA LEU A 703 4.89 27.54 -1.14
C LEU A 703 5.99 27.30 -0.09
N ASP A 704 6.38 26.05 0.12
CA ASP A 704 7.45 25.61 1.02
C ASP A 704 8.82 25.51 0.34
N THR A 705 8.90 25.77 -0.97
CA THR A 705 10.17 25.77 -1.72
C THR A 705 11.09 26.85 -1.17
N ARG A 706 12.15 26.47 -0.46
CA ARG A 706 13.13 27.40 0.12
C ARG A 706 14.22 27.80 -0.86
N GLU A 707 14.61 26.86 -1.70
CA GLU A 707 15.71 27.02 -2.63
C GLU A 707 15.44 26.27 -3.94
N VAL A 708 15.87 26.88 -5.03
CA VAL A 708 15.94 26.26 -6.35
C VAL A 708 17.40 25.89 -6.59
N LEU A 709 17.62 24.61 -6.82
CA LEU A 709 18.94 24.02 -7.01
C LEU A 709 19.05 23.54 -8.45
N VAL A 710 19.97 24.10 -9.22
CA VAL A 710 20.27 23.65 -10.59
C VAL A 710 21.70 23.13 -10.61
N TRP A 711 21.86 21.87 -10.99
CA TRP A 711 23.17 21.24 -11.10
C TRP A 711 23.70 21.38 -12.53
N LEU A 712 24.91 21.91 -12.66
CA LEU A 712 25.63 22.03 -13.92
C LEU A 712 26.82 21.09 -13.89
N ASP A 713 26.74 20.01 -14.66
CA ASP A 713 27.79 19.01 -14.77
C ASP A 713 28.48 19.13 -16.14
N LEU A 714 29.77 19.45 -16.11
CA LEU A 714 30.57 19.64 -17.31
C LEU A 714 31.38 18.37 -17.54
N SER A 715 31.25 17.78 -18.73
CA SER A 715 31.88 16.52 -19.07
C SER A 715 32.65 16.59 -20.39
N THR A 716 33.65 15.74 -20.52
CA THR A 716 34.52 15.61 -21.69
C THR A 716 35.10 14.20 -21.73
N GLN A 717 35.39 13.68 -22.92
CA GLN A 717 36.13 12.43 -23.08
C GLN A 717 37.67 12.62 -22.97
N SER A 718 38.14 13.86 -22.88
CA SER A 718 39.55 14.16 -22.58
C SER A 718 39.85 13.96 -21.08
N THR A 719 41.13 13.78 -20.73
CA THR A 719 41.58 13.55 -19.34
C THR A 719 41.51 14.86 -18.56
N GLN A 720 40.64 14.91 -17.57
CA GLN A 720 40.53 16.03 -16.63
C GLN A 720 39.83 15.55 -15.35
N GLU A 721 40.54 15.59 -14.21
CA GLU A 721 40.05 15.04 -12.92
C GLU A 721 39.40 16.11 -12.01
N ASP A 722 39.54 17.40 -12.34
CA ASP A 722 39.04 18.52 -11.54
C ASP A 722 37.62 19.00 -11.92
N LEU A 723 36.92 18.25 -12.78
CA LEU A 723 35.53 18.52 -13.12
C LEU A 723 34.64 18.12 -11.95
N GLN A 724 34.03 19.11 -11.32
CA GLN A 724 33.03 18.92 -10.27
C GLN A 724 31.72 19.60 -10.66
N PRO A 725 30.57 18.99 -10.32
CA PRO A 725 29.28 19.61 -10.54
C PRO A 725 29.19 20.97 -9.85
N VAL A 726 28.84 22.00 -10.61
CA VAL A 726 28.63 23.35 -10.08
C VAL A 726 27.16 23.50 -9.72
N LEU A 727 26.89 23.82 -8.46
CA LEU A 727 25.54 24.05 -7.96
C LEU A 727 25.16 25.54 -8.07
N ALA A 728 24.22 25.86 -8.96
CA ALA A 728 23.59 27.17 -9.00
C ALA A 728 22.41 27.20 -8.02
N LYS A 729 22.60 27.91 -6.90
CA LYS A 729 21.62 28.03 -5.81
C LYS A 729 20.89 29.37 -5.84
N LEU A 730 19.56 29.32 -5.81
CA LEU A 730 18.67 30.49 -5.75
C LEU A 730 17.70 30.34 -4.57
N LEU A 731 17.75 31.28 -3.61
CA LEU A 731 16.81 31.32 -2.49
C LEU A 731 15.48 31.94 -2.92
N VAL A 732 14.37 31.37 -2.47
CA VAL A 732 13.02 31.83 -2.80
C VAL A 732 12.39 32.48 -1.55
N ASP A 733 11.93 33.72 -1.71
CA ASP A 733 11.21 34.46 -0.66
C ASP A 733 9.78 34.75 -1.13
N TYR A 734 8.80 34.33 -0.31
CA TYR A 734 7.37 34.46 -0.58
C TYR A 734 6.72 35.43 0.42
N SER A 735 6.05 36.46 -0.10
CA SER A 735 5.38 37.46 0.73
C SER A 735 3.86 37.44 0.55
N ILE A 736 3.12 37.25 1.65
CA ILE A 736 1.65 37.21 1.67
C ILE A 736 1.09 38.64 1.69
N GLN A 737 0.14 38.92 0.80
CA GLN A 737 -0.61 40.18 0.80
C GLN A 737 -1.92 40.04 1.59
N SER A 738 -2.10 40.84 2.63
CA SER A 738 -3.25 40.81 3.53
C SER A 738 -3.79 42.20 3.87
N SER A 739 -5.00 42.28 4.41
CA SER A 739 -5.55 43.50 5.04
C SER A 739 -6.53 43.18 6.18
N LEU A 740 -6.60 44.06 7.18
CA LEU A 740 -7.50 43.97 8.33
C LEU A 740 -8.35 45.23 8.46
N THR A 741 -9.66 45.08 8.66
CA THR A 741 -10.62 46.18 8.89
C THR A 741 -11.60 45.84 10.02
N VAL A 742 -12.15 46.84 10.71
CA VAL A 742 -13.12 46.67 11.82
C VAL A 742 -14.38 47.50 11.59
N ALA A 743 -15.56 46.93 11.87
CA ALA A 743 -16.86 47.56 11.75
C ALA A 743 -17.82 47.13 12.90
N PRO A 744 -18.44 48.05 13.65
CA PRO A 744 -18.10 49.46 13.71
C PRO A 744 -16.75 49.65 14.43
N SER A 745 -15.93 50.62 14.02
CA SER A 745 -14.71 50.99 14.78
C SER A 745 -15.03 51.78 16.05
N TYR A 746 -16.29 52.20 16.21
CA TYR A 746 -16.80 53.00 17.31
C TYR A 746 -18.19 52.51 17.71
N ALA A 747 -18.39 52.16 18.98
CA ALA A 747 -19.68 51.77 19.52
C ALA A 747 -20.11 52.73 20.65
N GLN A 748 -21.40 53.06 20.71
CA GLN A 748 -21.96 53.83 21.82
C GLN A 748 -22.86 52.91 22.65
N SER A 749 -22.75 53.00 23.96
CA SER A 749 -23.50 52.18 24.90
C SER A 749 -23.89 53.01 26.12
N HIS A 750 -24.82 52.49 26.92
CA HIS A 750 -25.28 53.14 28.14
C HIS A 750 -25.13 52.22 29.36
N PHE A 751 -24.98 52.81 30.55
CA PHE A 751 -25.02 52.09 31.82
C PHE A 751 -26.14 52.64 32.72
N SER A 752 -26.96 51.73 33.25
CA SER A 752 -28.07 52.03 34.15
C SER A 752 -28.45 50.78 34.97
N GLY A 753 -29.27 50.95 36.01
CA GLY A 753 -29.75 49.86 36.86
C GLY A 753 -29.16 49.85 38.28
N VAL A 754 -29.24 48.69 38.93
CA VAL A 754 -28.72 48.47 40.30
C VAL A 754 -27.42 47.67 40.25
N VAL A 755 -26.54 47.89 41.22
CA VAL A 755 -25.29 47.14 41.35
C VAL A 755 -25.61 45.66 41.65
N VAL A 756 -25.26 44.78 40.72
CA VAL A 756 -25.35 43.32 40.86
C VAL A 756 -23.95 42.75 41.00
N GLY A 757 -23.74 41.92 42.02
CA GLY A 757 -22.46 41.25 42.25
C GLY A 757 -22.25 40.04 41.33
N GLU A 758 -21.00 39.70 41.04
CA GLU A 758 -20.60 38.63 40.11
C GLU A 758 -21.32 37.29 40.38
N SER A 759 -21.39 36.87 41.65
CA SER A 759 -22.02 35.59 42.04
C SER A 759 -23.54 35.55 41.87
N ALA A 760 -24.18 36.72 41.65
CA ALA A 760 -25.62 36.83 41.47
C ALA A 760 -26.05 36.86 39.99
N MET A 761 -25.11 37.02 39.06
CA MET A 761 -25.40 37.06 37.62
C MET A 761 -25.60 35.64 37.08
N ARG A 762 -26.69 35.42 36.33
CA ARG A 762 -27.00 34.10 35.72
C ARG A 762 -27.16 34.19 34.21
N ASN A 763 -27.67 35.31 33.73
CA ASN A 763 -27.92 35.56 32.32
C ASN A 763 -27.00 36.67 31.83
N GLU A 764 -26.66 36.68 30.54
CA GLU A 764 -25.84 37.77 29.99
C GLU A 764 -26.49 39.15 30.14
N GLN A 765 -27.83 39.23 30.20
CA GLN A 765 -28.56 40.48 30.44
C GLN A 765 -28.28 41.11 31.81
N ASP A 766 -27.86 40.33 32.80
CA ASP A 766 -27.58 40.81 34.16
C ASP A 766 -26.27 41.63 34.21
N VAL A 767 -25.41 41.51 33.19
CA VAL A 767 -24.10 42.19 33.11
C VAL A 767 -24.25 43.66 32.70
N GLY A 768 -25.06 43.92 31.68
CA GLY A 768 -25.26 45.25 31.11
C GLY A 768 -25.44 45.24 29.58
N SER A 769 -25.27 46.41 28.97
CA SER A 769 -25.57 46.67 27.56
C SER A 769 -24.69 45.88 26.59
N ALA A 770 -25.27 45.41 25.47
CA ALA A 770 -24.59 44.57 24.48
C ALA A 770 -23.72 45.37 23.50
N LEU A 771 -22.56 44.80 23.16
CA LEU A 771 -21.57 45.32 22.22
C LEU A 771 -21.22 44.24 21.19
N ALA A 772 -21.05 44.63 19.93
CA ALA A 772 -20.62 43.73 18.87
C ALA A 772 -19.64 44.44 17.91
N PHE A 773 -18.53 43.76 17.59
CA PHE A 773 -17.50 44.22 16.67
C PHE A 773 -17.20 43.18 15.61
N ASP A 774 -17.30 43.56 14.33
CA ASP A 774 -16.99 42.71 13.18
C ASP A 774 -15.60 43.06 12.63
N PHE A 775 -14.65 42.13 12.78
CA PHE A 775 -13.30 42.24 12.25
C PHE A 775 -13.19 41.45 10.95
N GLN A 776 -13.02 42.14 9.83
CA GLN A 776 -12.92 41.54 8.51
C GLN A 776 -11.46 41.41 8.09
N VAL A 777 -11.06 40.18 7.77
CA VAL A 777 -9.72 39.81 7.31
C VAL A 777 -9.79 39.42 5.83
N SER A 778 -8.93 40.01 5.01
CA SER A 778 -8.78 39.66 3.59
C SER A 778 -7.37 39.18 3.31
N THR A 779 -7.23 38.03 2.64
CA THR A 779 -5.93 37.44 2.28
C THR A 779 -5.90 37.12 0.79
N LYS A 780 -4.87 37.58 0.07
CA LYS A 780 -4.59 37.16 -1.31
C LYS A 780 -3.53 36.07 -1.30
N GLY A 781 -3.89 34.89 -1.79
CA GLY A 781 -3.01 33.72 -1.85
C GLY A 781 -3.78 32.43 -1.59
N GLU A 782 -3.11 31.29 -1.66
CA GLU A 782 -3.66 29.99 -1.28
C GLU A 782 -3.63 29.78 0.24
N ALA A 783 -4.43 28.81 0.72
CA ALA A 783 -4.41 28.40 2.11
C ALA A 783 -3.05 27.81 2.48
N LEU A 784 -2.48 28.24 3.61
CA LEU A 784 -1.15 27.80 4.08
C LEU A 784 -1.13 26.35 4.58
N GLY A 785 -2.29 25.72 4.81
CA GLY A 785 -2.38 24.36 5.36
C GLY A 785 -1.58 24.24 6.67
N ASP A 786 -0.67 23.27 6.72
CA ASP A 786 0.21 23.04 7.88
C ASP A 786 1.41 23.99 7.92
N LEU A 787 1.69 24.75 6.85
CA LEU A 787 2.89 25.60 6.72
C LEU A 787 2.85 26.83 7.64
N GLY A 788 1.67 27.23 8.11
CA GLY A 788 1.53 28.33 9.06
C GLY A 788 0.08 28.75 9.24
N THR A 789 -0.18 29.46 10.34
CA THR A 789 -1.52 29.96 10.65
C THR A 789 -1.48 31.48 10.77
N ILE A 790 -2.40 32.13 10.04
CA ILE A 790 -2.66 33.56 10.21
C ILE A 790 -3.55 33.71 11.44
N LEU A 791 -3.14 34.54 12.39
CA LEU A 791 -3.81 34.74 13.66
C LEU A 791 -4.30 36.17 13.78
N LEU A 792 -5.52 36.33 14.29
CA LEU A 792 -6.06 37.61 14.73
C LEU A 792 -5.97 37.66 16.25
N GLY A 793 -5.07 38.49 16.76
CA GLY A 793 -4.88 38.73 18.19
C GLY A 793 -5.60 39.99 18.65
N PHE A 794 -6.23 39.93 19.82
CA PHE A 794 -6.98 41.03 20.42
C PHE A 794 -6.30 41.46 21.72
N GLU A 795 -6.00 42.75 21.84
CA GLU A 795 -5.66 43.40 23.09
C GLU A 795 -6.95 44.00 23.66
N TRP A 796 -7.64 43.21 24.47
CA TRP A 796 -9.02 43.49 24.90
C TRP A 796 -9.07 44.15 26.28
N PRO A 797 -9.74 45.31 26.44
CA PRO A 797 -9.93 45.99 27.74
C PRO A 797 -10.82 45.20 28.69
N TYR A 798 -10.20 44.38 29.54
CA TYR A 798 -10.91 43.36 30.32
C TYR A 798 -11.31 43.86 31.70
N GLU A 799 -10.36 44.47 32.41
CA GLU A 799 -10.52 44.95 33.78
C GLU A 799 -10.03 46.40 33.89
N VAL A 800 -10.55 47.11 34.88
CA VAL A 800 -9.92 48.34 35.39
C VAL A 800 -8.80 47.99 36.38
N PRO A 801 -7.84 48.89 36.68
CA PRO A 801 -6.66 48.57 37.49
C PRO A 801 -6.95 48.04 38.90
N ASN A 802 -8.16 48.25 39.42
CA ASN A 802 -8.62 47.72 40.71
C ASN A 802 -9.15 46.27 40.65
N GLY A 803 -9.13 45.63 39.48
CA GLY A 803 -9.57 44.24 39.27
C GLY A 803 -11.07 44.07 39.02
N LYS A 804 -11.84 45.16 38.83
CA LYS A 804 -13.25 45.07 38.42
C LYS A 804 -13.38 44.92 36.90
N TRP A 805 -14.41 44.21 36.47
CA TRP A 805 -14.75 43.97 35.05
C TRP A 805 -15.04 45.27 34.29
N LEU A 806 -14.55 45.37 33.05
CA LEU A 806 -14.78 46.51 32.15
C LEU A 806 -15.68 46.12 30.96
N LEU A 807 -15.11 45.42 29.96
CA LEU A 807 -15.85 44.86 28.84
C LEU A 807 -15.81 43.33 28.93
N TYR A 808 -16.97 42.72 29.21
CA TYR A 808 -17.11 41.28 29.38
C TYR A 808 -17.33 40.59 28.02
N PRO A 809 -16.37 39.82 27.49
CA PRO A 809 -16.56 39.13 26.22
C PRO A 809 -17.46 37.89 26.38
N THR A 810 -18.52 37.80 25.58
CA THR A 810 -19.52 36.72 25.66
C THR A 810 -19.26 35.61 24.65
N GLU A 811 -19.07 35.93 23.37
CA GLU A 811 -18.77 34.94 22.34
C GLU A 811 -18.04 35.56 21.13
N ILE A 812 -17.30 34.71 20.39
CA ILE A 812 -16.65 35.08 19.13
C ILE A 812 -17.19 34.17 18.03
N LEU A 813 -17.98 34.75 17.13
CA LEU A 813 -18.59 34.06 16.00
C LEU A 813 -17.73 34.26 14.75
N THR A 814 -17.62 33.22 13.93
CA THR A 814 -16.94 33.27 12.62
C THR A 814 -17.93 32.95 11.51
N ASP A 815 -17.76 33.53 10.32
CA ASP A 815 -18.58 33.25 9.13
C ASP A 815 -18.43 31.78 8.68
N GLY A 816 -19.20 30.85 9.29
CA GLY A 816 -19.13 29.41 8.97
C GLY A 816 -19.70 28.43 10.01
N ASN A 817 -20.65 28.87 10.85
CA ASN A 817 -21.21 28.07 11.98
C ASN A 817 -20.18 27.61 13.03
N GLY A 818 -18.98 28.21 13.02
CA GLY A 818 -17.90 27.94 13.98
C GLY A 818 -17.72 29.07 15.00
N SER A 819 -17.48 28.72 16.27
CA SER A 819 -17.08 29.65 17.33
C SER A 819 -15.57 29.59 17.58
N CYS A 820 -14.88 30.74 17.64
CA CYS A 820 -13.49 30.76 18.08
C CYS A 820 -13.43 30.70 19.62
N ARG A 821 -12.71 29.71 20.16
CA ARG A 821 -12.49 29.58 21.61
C ARG A 821 -11.00 29.72 21.93
N PRO A 822 -10.52 30.91 22.33
CA PRO A 822 -9.13 31.09 22.69
C PRO A 822 -8.80 30.30 23.97
N PRO A 823 -7.56 29.80 24.10
CA PRO A 823 -7.13 29.10 25.31
C PRO A 823 -7.16 30.02 26.54
N GLY A 824 -7.43 29.45 27.72
CA GLY A 824 -7.44 30.18 29.00
C GLY A 824 -8.83 30.57 29.53
N GLY A 825 -9.93 30.15 28.90
CA GLY A 825 -11.29 30.37 29.41
C GLY A 825 -11.72 31.84 29.46
N VAL A 826 -11.11 32.66 28.62
CA VAL A 826 -11.24 34.13 28.62
C VAL A 826 -12.63 34.62 28.21
N ILE A 827 -13.29 33.87 27.34
CA ILE A 827 -14.61 34.19 26.78
C ILE A 827 -15.69 33.54 27.64
N ASN A 828 -16.63 34.34 28.11
CA ASN A 828 -17.70 33.95 29.04
C ASN A 828 -17.22 33.12 30.26
N PRO A 829 -16.22 33.60 31.05
CA PRO A 829 -15.65 32.86 32.18
C PRO A 829 -16.67 32.53 33.28
N LEU A 830 -17.74 33.31 33.42
CA LEU A 830 -18.81 33.08 34.39
C LEU A 830 -19.85 32.06 33.92
N ASN A 831 -19.70 31.49 32.72
CA ASN A 831 -20.65 30.56 32.11
C ASN A 831 -22.09 31.09 32.11
N LEU A 832 -22.28 32.38 31.79
CA LEU A 832 -23.60 33.00 31.71
C LEU A 832 -24.39 32.41 30.55
N THR A 833 -25.70 32.27 30.72
CA THR A 833 -26.57 31.81 29.63
C THR A 833 -26.70 32.91 28.56
N LEU A 834 -26.37 32.55 27.32
CA LEU A 834 -26.41 33.44 26.15
C LEU A 834 -27.80 33.37 25.49
N LEU A 835 -28.31 34.49 24.99
CA LEU A 835 -29.56 34.51 24.23
C LEU A 835 -29.30 34.14 22.77
N GLU A 836 -29.98 33.11 22.27
CA GLU A 836 -30.01 32.80 20.85
C GLU A 836 -30.77 33.89 20.09
N ASP A 837 -30.10 34.56 19.15
CA ASP A 837 -30.72 35.47 18.18
C ASP A 837 -31.62 34.67 17.24
N GLY A 838 -32.88 34.44 17.64
CA GLY A 838 -33.74 33.56 16.86
C GLY A 838 -35.15 33.31 17.39
N THR A 839 -35.83 34.29 18.00
CA THR A 839 -37.30 34.51 17.87
C THR A 839 -37.75 35.61 18.84
N PRO A 840 -38.47 36.65 18.38
CA PRO A 840 -39.09 37.59 19.30
C PRO A 840 -40.13 36.85 20.16
N PRO A 841 -40.25 37.16 21.47
CA PRO A 841 -41.23 36.52 22.32
C PRO A 841 -42.63 36.78 21.78
N ARG A 842 -43.42 35.70 21.62
CA ARG A 842 -44.85 35.77 21.31
C ARG A 842 -45.58 36.50 22.44
N ARG A 843 -45.59 37.84 22.37
CA ARG A 843 -46.64 38.67 22.99
C ARG A 843 -47.92 38.39 22.21
N ARG A 844 -48.87 37.78 22.92
CA ARG A 844 -50.27 37.62 22.50
C ARG A 844 -50.84 39.01 22.20
N ARG A 845 -50.96 39.38 20.92
CA ARG A 845 -51.80 40.50 20.52
C ARG A 845 -53.23 39.98 20.42
N GLU A 846 -54.06 40.33 21.40
CA GLU A 846 -55.44 40.67 21.07
C GLU A 846 -55.46 41.95 20.23
N LEU A 847 -56.49 42.04 19.40
CA LEU A 847 -56.62 42.89 18.23
C LEU A 847 -56.46 44.40 18.54
N GLY A 848 -55.81 45.09 17.61
CA GLY A 848 -55.86 46.55 17.50
C GLY A 848 -54.88 47.04 16.45
N ALA A 849 -55.38 47.28 15.24
CA ALA A 849 -54.65 47.98 14.19
C ALA A 849 -54.40 49.44 14.61
N ALA A 850 -53.20 49.95 14.35
CA ALA A 850 -52.93 51.37 14.32
C ALA A 850 -51.90 51.66 13.23
N GLU A 851 -52.32 52.50 12.29
CA GLU A 851 -51.55 53.14 11.22
C GLU A 851 -50.43 54.06 11.78
N PRO A 852 -49.45 54.45 10.95
CA PRO A 852 -48.18 55.00 11.42
C PRO A 852 -48.29 56.48 11.80
N ALA A 853 -47.68 56.85 12.93
CA ALA A 853 -47.48 58.25 13.31
C ALA A 853 -45.97 58.53 13.47
N GLU A 854 -45.50 59.53 12.73
CA GLU A 854 -44.15 60.11 12.76
C GLU A 854 -43.81 60.71 14.15
N PRO A 855 -42.52 60.83 14.50
CA PRO A 855 -42.11 61.23 15.85
C PRO A 855 -42.42 62.71 16.13
N PRO A 856 -42.85 63.07 17.36
CA PRO A 856 -42.83 64.47 17.76
C PRO A 856 -41.38 64.93 17.93
N LEU A 857 -41.03 66.03 17.27
CA LEU A 857 -39.86 66.83 17.62
C LEU A 857 -40.01 67.34 19.05
N THR A 858 -39.11 66.94 19.94
CA THR A 858 -38.85 67.66 21.19
C THR A 858 -37.44 68.21 21.18
N LEU A 859 -37.38 69.54 21.09
CA LEU A 859 -36.20 70.36 21.25
C LEU A 859 -35.84 70.38 22.75
N GLY A 860 -35.14 69.34 23.20
CA GLY A 860 -34.53 69.29 24.52
C GLY A 860 -33.27 70.14 24.54
N THR A 861 -33.40 71.34 25.09
CA THR A 861 -32.33 72.31 25.35
C THR A 861 -31.09 71.70 25.98
N ALA A 862 -29.93 72.11 25.44
CA ALA A 862 -28.58 71.74 25.87
C ALA A 862 -28.36 71.75 27.39
N LYS A 863 -27.86 70.63 27.91
CA LYS A 863 -26.88 70.64 29.00
C LYS A 863 -25.58 70.03 28.49
N LYS A 864 -24.55 70.88 28.45
CA LYS A 864 -23.15 70.51 28.34
C LYS A 864 -22.70 70.08 29.74
N ALA A 865 -22.31 68.83 29.89
CA ALA A 865 -21.37 68.39 30.91
C ALA A 865 -20.42 67.40 30.18
N LYS A 866 -19.12 67.63 30.34
CA LYS A 866 -18.02 66.91 29.70
C LYS A 866 -17.08 66.44 30.81
N SER A 867 -17.54 65.58 31.71
CA SER A 867 -16.63 64.70 32.43
C SER A 867 -16.42 63.45 31.56
N GLU A 868 -15.37 63.49 30.73
CA GLU A 868 -14.94 62.36 29.91
C GLU A 868 -13.66 61.74 30.51
N VAL A 869 -13.61 60.41 30.64
CA VAL A 869 -12.40 59.67 31.03
C VAL A 869 -12.07 58.59 30.00
N LEU A 870 -10.77 58.39 29.73
CA LEU A 870 -10.27 57.42 28.75
C LEU A 870 -9.59 56.24 29.45
N LEU A 871 -10.08 55.04 29.17
CA LEU A 871 -9.56 53.76 29.61
C LEU A 871 -8.91 53.06 28.41
N SER A 872 -7.57 52.92 28.44
CA SER A 872 -6.78 52.34 27.34
C SER A 872 -5.67 51.45 27.89
N CYS A 873 -5.43 50.32 27.21
CA CYS A 873 -4.32 49.41 27.49
C CYS A 873 -2.97 50.13 27.42
N SER A 874 -2.80 50.96 26.39
CA SER A 874 -1.53 51.66 26.10
C SER A 874 -1.13 52.70 27.15
N GLN A 875 -2.11 53.28 27.85
CA GLN A 875 -1.90 54.28 28.91
C GLN A 875 -1.89 53.65 30.31
N GLY A 876 -2.08 52.32 30.42
CA GLY A 876 -2.15 51.60 31.69
C GLY A 876 -3.40 51.92 32.52
N THR A 877 -4.39 52.62 31.95
CA THR A 877 -5.64 52.98 32.63
C THR A 877 -6.70 51.87 32.56
N ALA A 878 -6.47 50.84 31.73
CA ALA A 878 -7.19 49.58 31.75
C ALA A 878 -6.21 48.40 31.72
N ARG A 879 -6.57 47.30 32.40
CA ARG A 879 -5.84 46.03 32.36
C ARG A 879 -6.41 45.19 31.22
N CYS A 880 -5.63 45.08 30.15
CA CYS A 880 -6.04 44.36 28.96
C CYS A 880 -5.46 42.96 28.92
N ILE A 881 -6.19 42.06 28.27
CA ILE A 881 -5.76 40.69 28.05
C ILE A 881 -5.53 40.45 26.57
N TRP A 882 -4.58 39.56 26.28
CA TRP A 882 -4.29 39.13 24.93
C TRP A 882 -4.91 37.76 24.66
N PHE A 883 -5.76 37.66 23.64
CA PHE A 883 -6.24 36.38 23.15
C PHE A 883 -6.22 36.30 21.63
N GLU A 884 -6.05 35.09 21.11
CA GLU A 884 -5.77 34.85 19.69
C GLU A 884 -6.83 33.92 19.08
N CYS A 885 -7.29 34.29 17.89
CA CYS A 885 -8.17 33.46 17.07
C CYS A 885 -7.46 33.06 15.76
N PRO A 886 -7.26 31.75 15.51
CA PRO A 886 -6.68 31.28 14.26
C PRO A 886 -7.68 31.42 13.11
N LEU A 887 -7.19 31.87 11.96
CA LEU A 887 -7.93 31.87 10.70
C LEU A 887 -7.88 30.45 10.11
N LEU A 888 -8.87 29.63 10.46
CA LEU A 888 -8.98 28.24 9.97
C LEU A 888 -9.41 28.25 8.50
N ALA A 889 -8.53 27.76 7.61
CA ALA A 889 -8.72 27.49 6.18
C ALA A 889 -9.81 28.35 5.48
N PRO A 890 -9.46 29.56 4.99
CA PRO A 890 -10.43 30.45 4.36
C PRO A 890 -10.96 29.82 3.05
N GLN A 891 -12.16 29.25 3.05
CA GLN A 891 -12.87 28.91 1.81
C GLN A 891 -13.31 30.17 1.04
N ARG A 892 -13.19 31.36 1.65
CA ARG A 892 -13.57 32.65 1.09
C ARG A 892 -12.41 33.64 1.17
N PRO A 893 -12.24 34.54 0.18
CA PRO A 893 -11.16 35.54 0.17
C PRO A 893 -11.25 36.55 1.33
N THR A 894 -12.41 36.66 1.98
CA THR A 894 -12.67 37.51 3.14
C THR A 894 -13.39 36.75 4.24
N THR A 895 -12.92 36.84 5.49
CA THR A 895 -13.52 36.19 6.66
C THR A 895 -13.83 37.24 7.74
N THR A 896 -15.00 37.15 8.37
CA THR A 896 -15.44 38.07 9.43
C THR A 896 -15.43 37.37 10.79
N PHE A 897 -14.81 38.00 11.79
CA PHE A 897 -14.87 37.62 13.20
C PHE A 897 -15.77 38.59 13.95
N ARG A 898 -16.93 38.14 14.43
CA ARG A 898 -17.87 38.93 15.23
C ARG A 898 -17.62 38.66 16.71
N VAL A 899 -17.01 39.62 17.39
CA VAL A 899 -16.79 39.58 18.85
C VAL A 899 -17.99 40.23 19.54
N ARG A 900 -18.74 39.46 20.31
CA ARG A 900 -19.82 39.95 21.18
C ARG A 900 -19.29 40.12 22.60
N ALA A 901 -19.69 41.22 23.22
CA ALA A 901 -19.33 41.57 24.58
C ALA A 901 -20.45 42.35 25.26
N ARG A 902 -20.32 42.61 26.56
CA ARG A 902 -21.22 43.46 27.32
C ARG A 902 -20.44 44.45 28.18
N VAL A 903 -21.01 45.64 28.35
CA VAL A 903 -20.53 46.63 29.31
C VAL A 903 -20.89 46.16 30.73
N TRP A 904 -19.93 46.18 31.66
CA TRP A 904 -20.19 45.74 33.03
C TRP A 904 -20.81 46.86 33.89
N ASN A 905 -22.14 46.97 33.91
CA ASN A 905 -22.83 48.13 34.48
C ASN A 905 -22.42 48.42 35.93
N SER A 906 -22.23 47.40 36.78
CA SER A 906 -21.83 47.59 38.19
C SER A 906 -20.54 48.40 38.35
N THR A 907 -19.54 48.20 37.48
CA THR A 907 -18.27 48.93 37.55
C THR A 907 -18.46 50.39 37.16
N PHE A 908 -19.23 50.66 36.10
CA PHE A 908 -19.49 52.03 35.66
C PHE A 908 -20.36 52.80 36.66
N ILE A 909 -21.33 52.13 37.30
CA ILE A 909 -22.17 52.73 38.35
C ILE A 909 -21.36 53.02 39.62
N GLU A 910 -20.47 52.12 40.05
CA GLU A 910 -19.72 52.30 41.30
C GLU A 910 -18.52 53.25 41.17
N ASP A 911 -17.73 53.10 40.11
CA ASP A 911 -16.42 53.75 40.01
C ASP A 911 -16.42 54.96 39.04
N TYR A 912 -17.45 55.05 38.18
CA TYR A 912 -17.50 56.06 37.12
C TYR A 912 -18.83 56.82 37.02
N SER A 913 -19.68 56.79 38.06
CA SER A 913 -20.95 57.53 38.10
C SER A 913 -20.81 59.04 37.95
N ASP A 914 -19.64 59.58 38.31
CA ASP A 914 -19.32 61.01 38.24
C ASP A 914 -18.98 61.48 36.81
N PHE A 915 -18.80 60.53 35.87
CA PHE A 915 -18.48 60.81 34.47
C PHE A 915 -19.73 60.71 33.60
N ASP A 916 -19.95 61.73 32.77
CA ASP A 916 -21.02 61.71 31.77
C ASP A 916 -20.75 60.66 30.68
N ARG A 917 -19.46 60.42 30.39
CA ARG A 917 -19.00 59.49 29.36
C ARG A 917 -17.65 58.85 29.72
N VAL A 918 -17.59 57.53 29.60
CA VAL A 918 -16.34 56.75 29.74
C VAL A 918 -15.97 56.17 28.38
N LYS A 919 -14.77 56.48 27.88
CA LYS A 919 -14.23 55.94 26.62
C LYS A 919 -13.33 54.76 26.88
N VAL A 920 -13.52 53.66 26.16
CA VAL A 920 -12.73 52.43 26.28
C VAL A 920 -12.11 52.04 24.94
N ASP A 921 -10.78 52.05 24.85
CA ASP A 921 -10.02 51.75 23.63
C ASP A 921 -9.41 50.35 23.66
N GLY A 922 -9.62 49.57 22.59
CA GLY A 922 -8.98 48.27 22.36
C GLY A 922 -8.29 48.17 21.00
N THR A 923 -7.40 47.18 20.83
CA THR A 923 -6.66 46.95 19.58
C THR A 923 -6.77 45.50 19.09
N ALA A 924 -6.73 45.31 17.77
CA ALA A 924 -6.66 43.99 17.15
C ALA A 924 -5.55 43.96 16.09
N THR A 925 -4.74 42.91 16.09
CA THR A 925 -3.58 42.76 15.20
C THR A 925 -3.62 41.43 14.45
N LEU A 926 -3.47 41.50 13.13
CA LEU A 926 -3.31 40.36 12.23
C LEU A 926 -1.82 40.10 11.98
N PHE A 927 -1.38 38.87 12.24
CA PHE A 927 0.01 38.46 12.06
C PHE A 927 0.10 36.99 11.64
N LEU A 928 1.25 36.60 11.09
CA LEU A 928 1.52 35.22 10.66
C LEU A 928 2.38 34.50 11.71
N ARG A 929 1.98 33.28 12.09
CA ARG A 929 2.81 32.33 12.84
C ARG A 929 3.13 31.15 11.94
N THR A 930 4.36 31.10 11.46
CA THR A 930 4.88 30.02 10.59
C THR A 930 6.21 29.52 11.13
N HIS A 931 6.46 28.23 10.92
CA HIS A 931 7.76 27.60 11.16
C HIS A 931 8.66 27.63 9.91
N VAL A 932 8.15 28.18 8.80
CA VAL A 932 8.82 28.27 7.49
C VAL A 932 9.34 29.69 7.29
N PRO A 933 10.67 29.93 7.32
CA PRO A 933 11.22 31.27 7.26
C PRO A 933 11.14 31.94 5.87
N SER A 934 10.88 31.18 4.80
CA SER A 934 10.70 31.70 3.43
C SER A 934 9.32 32.33 3.20
N ILE A 935 8.40 32.22 4.16
CA ILE A 935 7.07 32.81 4.09
C ILE A 935 7.01 33.99 5.05
N SER A 936 6.78 35.19 4.51
CA SER A 936 6.69 36.42 5.28
C SER A 936 5.35 37.13 5.07
N MET A 937 4.89 37.86 6.10
CA MET A 937 3.69 38.68 6.04
C MET A 937 3.88 39.93 6.88
N LYS A 938 3.37 41.07 6.40
CA LYS A 938 3.37 42.33 7.15
C LYS A 938 2.26 42.32 8.20
N ASN A 939 2.55 42.73 9.42
CA ASN A 939 1.54 42.83 10.48
C ASN A 939 0.58 44.02 10.22
N HIS A 940 -0.72 43.82 10.46
CA HIS A 940 -1.74 44.86 10.32
C HIS A 940 -2.51 45.04 11.64
N THR A 941 -2.61 46.27 12.15
CA THR A 941 -3.28 46.57 13.42
C THR A 941 -4.41 47.59 13.21
N VAL A 942 -5.57 47.32 13.81
CA VAL A 942 -6.75 48.22 13.85
C VAL A 942 -7.14 48.53 15.30
N ARG A 943 -7.83 49.66 15.51
CA ARG A 943 -8.29 50.11 16.83
C ARG A 943 -9.81 50.23 16.84
N PHE A 944 -10.43 49.91 17.99
CA PHE A 944 -11.85 50.12 18.23
C PHE A 944 -12.07 50.85 19.56
N SER A 945 -13.14 51.64 19.65
CA SER A 945 -13.47 52.45 20.83
C SER A 945 -14.94 52.24 21.22
N VAL A 946 -15.22 52.25 22.52
CA VAL A 946 -16.59 52.24 23.08
C VAL A 946 -16.79 53.51 23.92
N ASP A 947 -17.82 54.29 23.62
CA ASP A 947 -18.29 55.38 24.48
C ASP A 947 -19.47 54.87 25.33
N VAL A 948 -19.30 54.87 26.65
CA VAL A 948 -20.29 54.41 27.63
C VAL A 948 -20.86 55.63 28.38
N ASP A 949 -22.11 55.99 28.09
CA ASP A 949 -22.81 57.17 28.61
C ASP A 949 -23.81 56.80 29.75
N SER A 950 -24.08 57.70 30.69
CA SER A 950 -25.09 57.46 31.76
C SER A 950 -26.53 57.72 31.28
N GLU A 951 -27.50 56.89 31.70
CA GLU A 951 -28.92 57.01 31.29
C GLU A 951 -29.76 57.82 32.30
N LEU A 952 -30.49 58.84 31.85
CA LEU A 952 -31.31 59.74 32.69
C LEU A 952 -32.75 59.19 32.86
N THR A 953 -33.18 58.90 34.10
CA THR A 953 -34.57 58.48 34.42
C THR A 953 -35.57 59.65 34.36
N GLU A 954 -36.66 59.51 33.59
CA GLU A 954 -37.82 60.43 33.56
C GLU A 954 -38.87 60.09 34.64
N GLU A 955 -39.32 61.07 35.42
CA GLU A 955 -40.41 60.96 36.42
C GLU A 955 -41.81 61.09 35.75
N GLN A 956 -42.76 60.20 36.10
CA GLN A 956 -44.15 60.20 35.60
C GLN A 956 -45.08 61.20 36.33
N PRO A 957 -46.08 61.84 35.66
CA PRO A 957 -47.10 62.68 36.31
C PRO A 957 -48.37 61.93 36.78
N ALA A 958 -49.07 62.49 37.78
CA ALA A 958 -50.08 61.87 38.67
C ALA A 958 -51.51 61.61 38.12
N GLU A 959 -52.21 60.59 38.68
CA GLU A 959 -53.58 60.13 38.36
C GLU A 959 -54.72 60.94 39.04
N ILE A 960 -55.90 61.03 38.40
CA ILE A 960 -57.13 61.72 38.87
C ILE A 960 -58.13 60.72 39.52
N ALA A 961 -58.84 61.12 40.58
CA ALA A 961 -59.68 60.26 41.42
C ALA A 961 -61.04 59.80 40.83
N LEU A 962 -61.36 58.52 41.04
CA LEU A 962 -62.44 57.71 40.43
C LEU A 962 -63.90 58.19 40.66
N TRP A 963 -64.17 59.01 41.69
CA TRP A 963 -65.55 59.37 42.05
C TRP A 963 -66.23 60.31 41.04
N LEU A 964 -65.46 61.12 40.32
CA LEU A 964 -65.98 62.01 39.27
C LEU A 964 -66.54 61.22 38.07
N VAL A 965 -65.99 60.04 37.79
CA VAL A 965 -66.48 59.16 36.72
C VAL A 965 -67.86 58.61 37.07
N LEU A 966 -68.08 58.17 38.31
CA LEU A 966 -69.35 57.55 38.72
C LEU A 966 -70.54 58.52 38.69
N VAL A 967 -70.35 59.79 39.06
CA VAL A 967 -71.41 60.81 39.03
C VAL A 967 -71.84 61.12 37.58
N SER A 968 -70.88 61.14 36.64
CA SER A 968 -71.17 61.42 35.23
C SER A 968 -72.02 60.32 34.57
N VAL A 969 -71.78 59.05 34.90
CA VAL A 969 -72.51 57.91 34.34
C VAL A 969 -73.97 57.89 34.83
N ALA A 970 -74.21 58.17 36.11
CA ALA A 970 -75.56 58.18 36.68
C ALA A 970 -76.44 59.28 36.05
N ALA A 971 -75.89 60.47 35.83
CA ALA A 971 -76.61 61.57 35.19
C ALA A 971 -76.96 61.25 33.72
N GLY A 972 -76.04 60.61 32.99
CA GLY A 972 -76.24 60.20 31.59
C GLY A 972 -77.37 59.19 31.40
N LEU A 973 -77.49 58.19 32.28
CA LEU A 973 -78.53 57.17 32.18
C LEU A 973 -79.94 57.72 32.46
N LEU A 974 -80.06 58.68 33.38
CA LEU A 974 -81.33 59.34 33.69
C LEU A 974 -81.84 60.16 32.49
N LEU A 975 -80.94 60.88 31.80
CA LEU A 975 -81.29 61.64 30.61
C LEU A 975 -81.76 60.72 29.47
N LEU A 976 -81.05 59.60 29.24
CA LEU A 976 -81.37 58.64 28.19
C LEU A 976 -82.75 58.00 28.39
N GLY A 977 -83.07 57.62 29.63
CA GLY A 977 -84.38 57.03 29.96
C GLY A 977 -85.55 57.98 29.65
N LEU A 978 -85.36 59.28 29.89
CA LEU A 978 -86.38 60.29 29.63
C LEU A 978 -86.61 60.52 28.13
N ILE A 979 -85.54 60.47 27.33
CA ILE A 979 -85.61 60.57 25.86
C ILE A 979 -86.33 59.36 25.26
N ILE A 980 -86.05 58.13 25.72
CA ILE A 980 -86.70 56.92 25.21
C ILE A 980 -88.21 56.94 25.49
N LEU A 981 -88.61 57.40 26.67
CA LEU A 981 -90.03 57.51 27.05
C LEU A 981 -90.79 58.52 26.17
N LEU A 982 -90.15 59.63 25.82
CA LEU A 982 -90.70 60.61 24.86
C LEU A 982 -90.86 60.00 23.46
N LEU A 983 -89.83 59.32 22.96
CA LEU A 983 -89.84 58.70 21.63
C LEU A 983 -90.88 57.56 21.50
N TRP A 984 -91.12 56.81 22.58
CA TRP A 984 -92.16 55.77 22.61
C TRP A 984 -93.58 56.36 22.60
N LYS A 985 -93.83 57.43 23.35
CA LYS A 985 -95.15 58.07 23.41
C LYS A 985 -95.53 58.76 22.09
N CYS A 986 -94.54 59.20 21.31
CA CYS A 986 -94.73 59.78 19.97
C CYS A 986 -94.98 58.73 18.86
N GLY A 987 -95.11 57.44 19.17
CA GLY A 987 -95.56 56.43 18.21
C GLY A 987 -94.56 56.10 17.08
N PHE A 988 -93.29 56.49 17.24
CA PHE A 988 -92.22 56.31 16.24
C PHE A 988 -91.96 54.84 15.84
N PHE A 989 -92.45 53.86 16.62
CA PHE A 989 -92.13 52.42 16.45
C PHE A 989 -93.28 51.54 15.89
N ARG A 990 -94.07 51.98 14.90
CA ARG A 990 -95.08 51.11 14.24
C ARG A 990 -94.77 50.81 12.75
N ARG A 991 -94.32 49.56 12.48
CA ARG A 991 -94.42 48.62 11.31
C ARG A 991 -94.46 49.19 9.86
N ALA A 992 -93.99 48.57 8.77
CA ALA A 992 -93.76 47.19 8.29
C ALA A 992 -92.67 47.26 7.16
N SER A 993 -92.16 46.24 6.46
CA SER A 993 -92.69 44.95 6.02
C SER A 993 -91.56 44.07 5.45
N THR A 994 -91.61 42.77 5.76
CA THR A 994 -91.44 41.62 4.84
C THR A 994 -90.63 41.78 3.55
N ARG A 995 -89.51 41.05 3.47
CA ARG A 995 -89.23 40.18 2.32
C ARG A 995 -88.38 38.97 2.75
N ALA A 996 -88.86 38.29 3.79
CA ALA A 996 -88.56 36.87 3.96
C ALA A 996 -89.63 36.12 3.16
N MET A 997 -89.21 35.31 2.19
CA MET A 997 -89.81 34.03 1.81
C MET A 997 -89.39 33.67 0.38
N TYR A 998 -88.38 32.79 0.31
CA TYR A 998 -88.28 31.67 -0.64
C TYR A 998 -88.05 31.93 -2.15
N GLU A 999 -87.24 31.03 -2.72
CA GLU A 999 -87.02 30.74 -4.16
C GLU A 999 -86.10 31.74 -4.90
N ALA A 1000 -85.08 31.36 -5.68
CA ALA A 1000 -84.90 30.25 -6.64
C ALA A 1000 -83.38 29.94 -6.78
N LYS A 1001 -82.94 28.68 -6.87
CA LYS A 1001 -82.86 27.86 -8.10
C LYS A 1001 -82.08 28.52 -9.25
N GLY A 1002 -81.02 27.84 -9.72
CA GLY A 1002 -80.41 28.05 -11.04
C GLY A 1002 -78.90 27.79 -11.04
N GLN A 1003 -78.46 26.53 -11.00
CA GLN A 1003 -77.90 25.80 -12.16
C GLN A 1003 -76.54 26.34 -12.64
N LYS A 1004 -75.43 25.62 -12.42
CA LYS A 1004 -74.94 24.41 -13.13
C LYS A 1004 -74.32 24.72 -14.50
N ALA A 1005 -73.02 24.48 -14.63
CA ALA A 1005 -72.30 23.96 -15.81
C ALA A 1005 -70.82 23.77 -15.37
N GLU A 1006 -70.30 22.58 -15.01
CA GLU A 1006 -70.10 21.36 -15.81
C GLU A 1006 -69.25 21.68 -17.07
N MET A 1007 -68.02 21.17 -17.24
CA MET A 1007 -67.65 19.84 -17.77
C MET A 1007 -66.13 19.87 -18.08
N ARG A 1008 -65.25 18.84 -18.13
CA ARG A 1008 -65.31 17.37 -18.30
C ARG A 1008 -63.93 16.79 -17.89
N ILE A 1009 -63.87 15.69 -17.12
CA ILE A 1009 -63.53 14.28 -17.51
C ILE A 1009 -62.04 14.10 -17.93
N GLN A 1010 -61.13 13.49 -17.14
CA GLN A 1010 -60.92 12.07 -16.72
C GLN A 1010 -59.71 11.43 -17.49
N PRO A 1011 -59.14 10.26 -17.09
CA PRO A 1011 -57.74 10.19 -16.62
C PRO A 1011 -56.90 9.01 -17.18
N SER A 1012 -55.71 8.87 -16.58
CA SER A 1012 -54.88 7.68 -16.27
C SER A 1012 -53.88 7.10 -17.29
N GLU A 1013 -52.65 6.94 -16.78
CA GLU A 1013 -51.60 6.03 -17.22
C GLU A 1013 -51.92 4.58 -16.82
N THR A 1014 -51.91 3.65 -17.78
CA THR A 1014 -51.29 2.29 -17.78
C THR A 1014 -51.79 1.46 -18.98
N GLU A 1015 -50.87 0.73 -19.65
CA GLU A 1015 -51.06 -0.25 -20.76
C GLU A 1015 -51.42 0.31 -22.16
N ARG A 1016 -50.98 -0.20 -23.33
CA ARG A 1016 -50.01 -1.24 -23.75
C ARG A 1016 -49.83 -1.17 -25.30
N LEU A 1017 -48.58 -1.35 -25.75
CA LEU A 1017 -48.06 -2.15 -26.89
C LEU A 1017 -48.71 -2.10 -28.29
N THR A 1018 -47.86 -1.90 -29.32
CA THR A 1018 -47.87 -2.72 -30.56
C THR A 1018 -46.45 -3.04 -31.00
N ASP A 1019 -46.27 -4.27 -31.47
CA ASP A 1019 -45.04 -5.01 -31.75
C ASP A 1019 -44.42 -4.74 -33.14
N ASP A 1020 -43.12 -5.06 -33.20
CA ASP A 1020 -42.31 -5.60 -34.31
C ASP A 1020 -42.31 -4.89 -35.69
N TYR A 1021 -41.19 -4.21 -35.96
CA TYR A 1021 -40.26 -4.49 -37.07
C TYR A 1021 -38.85 -3.98 -36.78
#